data_AF-A0A1B0AYA4-F1
#
_entry.id   AF-A0A1B0AYA4-F1
#
_cell.length_a   1.000
_cell.length_b   1.000
_cell.length_c   1.000
_cell.angle_alpha   90.00
_cell.angle_beta   90.00
_cell.angle_gamma   90.00
#
_symmetry.space_group_name_H-M   'P 1'
#
loop_
_entity.id
_entity.type
_entity.pdbx_description
1 polymer ?
#
loop_
_entity_poly.entity_id
_entity_poly.type
_entity_poly.pdbx_seq_one_letter_code
_entity_poly.pdbx_strand_id
1 'polypeptide(L)'
;MVAIKNQYVPRVNQIDVIALNTDITRLIRENILENLQAVFPNLSSKIQPELDLIVQTAIWIGSIGKCSSTFGQQLLVLSYDPERLTLSKLALHFCLTILPSYIKSIEERRLGANFNWLRNVIEWGESTVLTLSIFNFFRFLKTGRKPTLVDFLLGLDYISLKHNQRREIGYKYLTRELLWGGFMEILGLLLPLINFRKLQRQMNVLFKRRQKSDSIGSNFVGDIKPKVLPTTTCAYCDERPTLPHYMGCQHIYCYYCLAANICTDSKFCCVKCDKNESCDRFRILYNMLDLEIVPEISLGCDVWEFVLGMHFSQAIAIIQSQVGIIKGVQVLYSDTNPLGVDIIINLPQDGLRLIFDPVVQRLKIIEVFNMKLVKLKYGGVYFNSPEVLPSIEQIEHSFGATHPGVYDAAKQLFALHFRGLSFYFPVDSKLHASYAHGLGSLVFLSGASPVVSKMSLYAGSNVAENKTPPLPLSCYHRQLYLDSATVLRSVLGCTKGLKLKLFTEGSGRSLEPRKQCFTKEILFGDSCQDVTTQLGAPNRIFFKSEDKMKIHSSSVNRQAQSKRSDIFFNYFTLGIDVLFDARTQTCKKFILHTNYPGHFNFNMYHRCEFQFQLQPERSLDGGSRASYGDSPDSPITINAYSKWNEISAAMVPSERPVVLHRASSTNTANPFGSTFCYGYQDIIFEVMPNNHIASVTLYGMTPAKPSDDIWQHHKMQDIRLTVA
;
A
#
# COMPACT_ATOMS: atom_id res chain seq x y z
N MET A 1 1.43 59.45 26.23
CA MET A 1 0.89 58.18 26.77
C MET A 1 2.02 57.43 27.45
N VAL A 2 2.01 57.36 28.78
CA VAL A 2 3.02 56.64 29.57
C VAL A 2 2.76 55.15 29.37
N ALA A 3 3.59 54.49 28.56
CA ALA A 3 3.51 53.05 28.33
C ALA A 3 3.94 52.31 29.60
N ILE A 4 3.01 51.57 30.20
CA ILE A 4 3.29 50.67 31.31
C ILE A 4 4.31 49.63 30.82
N LYS A 5 5.56 49.73 31.29
CA LYS A 5 6.67 48.84 30.92
C LYS A 5 6.37 47.42 31.42
N ASN A 6 5.94 46.54 30.52
CA ASN A 6 5.84 45.11 30.84
C ASN A 6 7.25 44.52 30.98
N GLN A 7 7.55 44.00 32.17
CA GLN A 7 8.90 43.60 32.59
C GLN A 7 9.29 42.18 32.15
N TYR A 8 8.36 41.42 31.56
CA TYR A 8 8.59 40.03 31.16
C TYR A 8 8.85 39.91 29.66
N VAL A 9 10.06 39.46 29.31
CA VAL A 9 10.47 39.18 27.93
C VAL A 9 10.82 37.68 27.83
N PRO A 10 10.18 36.90 26.95
CA PRO A 10 10.47 35.48 26.78
C PRO A 10 11.95 35.24 26.45
N ARG A 11 12.59 34.31 27.16
CA ARG A 11 14.02 33.99 26.97
C ARG A 11 14.36 33.59 25.53
N VAL A 12 13.47 32.82 24.90
CA VAL A 12 13.61 32.38 23.50
C VAL A 12 13.70 33.57 22.56
N ASN A 13 12.83 34.58 22.71
CA ASN A 13 12.88 35.77 21.87
C ASN A 13 14.19 36.55 22.07
N GLN A 14 14.73 36.59 23.29
CA GLN A 14 16.02 37.26 23.54
C GLN A 14 17.19 36.54 22.87
N ILE A 15 17.15 35.21 22.77
CA ILE A 15 18.15 34.41 22.04
C ILE A 15 17.97 34.57 20.53
N ASP A 16 16.73 34.47 20.03
CA ASP A 16 16.39 34.63 18.61
C ASP A 16 16.85 36.00 18.10
N VAL A 17 16.72 37.06 18.91
CA VAL A 17 17.25 38.40 18.60
C VAL A 17 18.74 38.36 18.26
N ILE A 18 19.54 37.65 19.06
CA ILE A 18 21.00 37.60 18.91
C ILE A 18 21.37 36.84 17.64
N ALA A 19 20.71 35.70 17.39
CA ALA A 19 20.89 34.93 16.18
C ALA A 19 20.52 35.75 14.93
N LEU A 20 19.36 36.41 14.95
CA LEU A 20 18.86 37.21 13.84
C LEU A 20 19.77 38.41 13.53
N ASN A 21 20.32 39.07 14.54
CA ASN A 21 21.29 40.15 14.36
C ASN A 21 22.57 39.65 13.68
N THR A 22 23.03 38.45 14.04
CA THR A 22 24.22 37.82 13.45
C THR A 22 23.96 37.49 11.98
N ASP A 23 22.79 36.91 11.66
CA ASP A 23 22.40 36.57 10.30
C ASP A 23 22.20 37.79 9.40
N ILE A 24 21.55 38.85 9.89
CA ILE A 24 21.37 40.10 9.14
C ILE A 24 22.74 40.71 8.82
N THR A 25 23.65 40.75 9.79
CA THR A 25 25.00 41.29 9.60
C THR A 25 25.77 40.46 8.57
N ARG A 26 25.66 39.13 8.64
CA ARG A 26 26.28 38.21 7.68
C ARG A 26 25.72 38.40 6.26
N LEU A 27 24.40 38.47 6.11
CA LEU A 27 23.75 38.60 4.80
C LEU A 27 24.07 39.95 4.14
N ILE A 28 24.11 41.04 4.89
CA ILE A 28 24.51 42.35 4.38
C ILE A 28 26.00 42.32 3.98
N ARG A 29 26.85 41.73 4.83
CA ARG A 29 28.28 41.58 4.55
C ARG A 29 28.52 40.79 3.27
N GLU A 30 27.96 39.59 3.15
CA GLU A 30 28.16 38.67 2.01
C GLU A 30 27.71 39.33 0.71
N ASN A 31 26.51 39.92 0.67
CA ASN A 31 26.02 40.64 -0.51
C ASN A 31 26.94 41.81 -0.92
N ILE A 32 27.45 42.59 0.05
CA ILE A 32 28.35 43.72 -0.27
C ILE A 32 29.71 43.18 -0.77
N LEU A 33 30.22 42.11 -0.16
CA LEU A 33 31.50 41.50 -0.53
C LEU A 33 31.45 40.87 -1.92
N GLU A 34 30.39 40.15 -2.27
CA GLU A 34 30.20 39.56 -3.60
C GLU A 34 30.15 40.66 -4.68
N ASN A 35 29.41 41.73 -4.43
CA ASN A 35 29.33 42.87 -5.36
C ASN A 35 30.68 43.61 -5.49
N LEU A 36 31.44 43.77 -4.41
CA LEU A 36 32.76 44.42 -4.45
C LEU A 36 33.84 43.53 -5.08
N GLN A 37 33.78 42.21 -4.87
CA GLN A 37 34.69 41.25 -5.50
C GLN A 37 34.51 41.19 -7.02
N ALA A 38 33.28 41.32 -7.51
CA ALA A 38 32.98 41.41 -8.94
C ALA A 38 33.61 42.65 -9.62
N VAL A 39 33.85 43.73 -8.86
CA VAL A 39 34.38 45.01 -9.40
C VAL A 39 35.88 45.15 -9.16
N PHE A 40 36.41 44.79 -7.98
CA PHE A 40 37.83 44.95 -7.63
C PHE A 40 38.38 43.77 -6.80
N PRO A 41 38.79 42.65 -7.44
CA PRO A 41 39.19 41.43 -6.73
C PRO A 41 40.43 41.62 -5.84
N ASN A 42 41.43 42.38 -6.29
CA ASN A 42 42.71 42.55 -5.56
C ASN A 42 42.64 43.53 -4.38
N LEU A 43 41.66 44.45 -4.38
CA LEU A 43 41.48 45.43 -3.31
C LEU A 43 40.60 44.88 -2.18
N SER A 44 39.69 43.95 -2.51
CA SER A 44 38.69 43.40 -1.60
C SER A 44 39.31 42.75 -0.35
N SER A 45 40.32 41.89 -0.52
CA SER A 45 40.98 41.18 0.59
C SER A 45 41.71 42.14 1.54
N LYS A 46 42.29 43.22 1.00
CA LYS A 46 43.06 44.20 1.78
C LYS A 46 42.17 45.17 2.58
N ILE A 47 40.99 45.52 2.06
CA ILE A 47 40.06 46.48 2.66
C ILE A 47 38.93 45.81 3.47
N GLN A 48 38.78 44.48 3.39
CA GLN A 48 37.75 43.72 4.10
C GLN A 48 37.52 44.08 5.60
N PRO A 49 38.52 44.32 6.46
CA PRO A 49 38.29 44.57 7.89
C PRO A 49 37.83 46.01 8.13
N GLU A 50 38.29 46.95 7.30
CA GLU A 50 37.80 48.34 7.29
C GLU A 50 36.36 48.39 6.80
N LEU A 51 36.04 47.61 5.76
CA LEU A 51 34.68 47.48 5.25
C LEU A 51 33.75 46.84 6.30
N ASP A 52 34.20 45.78 6.97
CA ASP A 52 33.45 45.13 8.05
C ASP A 52 33.21 46.08 9.22
N LEU A 53 34.21 46.87 9.61
CA LEU A 53 34.07 47.91 10.63
C LEU A 53 33.06 48.97 10.22
N ILE A 54 33.12 49.46 8.97
CA ILE A 54 32.19 50.46 8.44
C ILE A 54 30.76 49.93 8.41
N VAL A 55 30.55 48.70 7.92
CA VAL A 55 29.23 48.07 7.86
C VAL A 55 28.66 47.86 9.26
N GLN A 56 29.44 47.32 10.20
CA GLN A 56 29.00 47.13 11.58
C GLN A 56 28.71 48.47 12.28
N THR A 57 29.54 49.49 12.03
CA THR A 57 29.32 50.84 12.56
C THR A 57 28.05 51.47 11.98
N ALA A 58 27.80 51.33 10.68
CA ALA A 58 26.59 51.84 10.03
C ALA A 58 25.33 51.15 10.55
N ILE A 59 25.36 49.82 10.70
CA ILE A 59 24.27 49.03 11.28
C ILE A 59 24.01 49.48 12.72
N TRP A 60 25.06 49.70 13.51
CA TRP A 60 24.93 50.13 14.90
C TRP A 60 24.39 51.55 15.06
N ILE A 61 24.88 52.51 14.26
CA ILE A 61 24.37 53.89 14.24
C ILE A 61 22.88 53.90 13.82
N GLY A 62 22.53 53.13 12.79
CA GLY A 62 21.17 53.03 12.27
C GLY A 62 20.19 52.33 13.23
N SER A 63 20.69 51.45 14.11
CA SER A 63 19.88 50.65 15.03
C SER A 63 19.90 51.21 16.45
N ILE A 64 20.91 50.86 17.25
CA ILE A 64 21.02 51.25 18.67
C ILE A 64 21.17 52.77 18.80
N GLY A 65 21.94 53.41 17.93
CA GLY A 65 22.21 54.85 18.00
C GLY A 65 20.98 55.73 17.82
N LYS A 66 20.03 55.34 16.95
CA LYS A 66 18.81 56.12 16.66
C LYS A 66 17.56 55.59 17.35
N CYS A 67 17.42 54.27 17.46
CA CYS A 67 16.17 53.62 17.85
C CYS A 67 16.27 52.86 19.18
N SER A 68 17.40 52.96 19.90
CA SER A 68 17.67 52.24 21.17
C SER A 68 17.34 50.74 21.09
N SER A 69 17.46 50.15 19.90
CA SER A 69 17.09 48.77 19.60
C SER A 69 17.91 48.28 18.41
N THR A 70 18.35 47.02 18.47
CA THR A 70 18.95 46.33 17.32
C THR A 70 17.89 45.94 16.29
N PHE A 71 18.27 45.69 15.04
CA PHE A 71 17.31 45.26 14.01
C PHE A 71 16.60 43.95 14.38
N GLY A 72 17.31 42.99 14.97
CA GLY A 72 16.72 41.76 15.48
C GLY A 72 15.72 42.02 16.61
N GLN A 73 16.03 42.97 17.52
CA GLN A 73 15.09 43.43 18.54
C GLN A 73 13.85 44.07 17.91
N GLN A 74 14.00 44.92 16.89
CA GLN A 74 12.86 45.54 16.20
C GLN A 74 11.94 44.51 15.53
N LEU A 75 12.52 43.50 14.87
CA LEU A 75 11.77 42.40 14.22
C LEU A 75 10.97 41.56 15.23
N LEU A 76 11.52 41.39 16.44
CA LEU A 76 10.87 40.67 17.53
C LEU A 76 10.15 41.60 18.52
N VAL A 77 10.01 42.88 18.18
CA VAL A 77 9.27 43.91 18.93
C VAL A 77 9.80 44.09 20.37
N LEU A 78 11.13 44.07 20.50
CA LEU A 78 11.90 44.32 21.70
C LEU A 78 12.71 45.62 21.55
N SER A 79 13.09 46.24 22.66
CA SER A 79 14.05 47.36 22.69
C SER A 79 14.87 47.33 23.97
N TYR A 80 15.97 48.06 24.02
CA TYR A 80 16.62 48.36 25.30
C TYR A 80 15.80 49.38 26.09
N ASP A 81 16.00 49.40 27.41
CA ASP A 81 15.42 50.44 28.28
C ASP A 81 16.06 51.81 27.99
N PRO A 82 15.32 52.78 27.42
CA PRO A 82 15.90 54.07 27.02
C PRO A 82 16.39 54.88 28.23
N GLU A 83 15.82 54.66 29.42
CA GLU A 83 16.25 55.34 30.67
C GLU A 83 17.62 54.87 31.16
N ARG A 84 18.07 53.67 30.75
CA ARG A 84 19.34 53.09 31.21
C ARG A 84 20.49 53.29 30.22
N LEU A 85 20.19 53.76 29.01
CA LEU A 85 21.14 54.04 27.94
C LEU A 85 21.63 55.49 28.03
N THR A 86 22.62 55.74 28.89
CA THR A 86 23.35 57.02 28.90
C THR A 86 24.32 57.11 27.72
N LEU A 87 24.67 58.33 27.28
CA LEU A 87 25.68 58.57 26.25
C LEU A 87 27.00 57.83 26.51
N SER A 88 27.44 57.77 27.77
CA SER A 88 28.63 57.01 28.20
C SER A 88 28.48 55.50 27.99
N LYS A 89 27.32 54.92 28.30
CA LYS A 89 27.05 53.49 28.12
C LYS A 89 26.87 53.13 26.65
N LEU A 90 26.33 54.04 25.85
CA LEU A 90 26.20 53.87 24.41
C LEU A 90 27.59 53.86 23.74
N ALA A 91 28.50 54.75 24.15
CA ALA A 91 29.90 54.71 23.71
C ALA A 91 30.61 53.42 24.16
N LEU A 92 30.44 53.00 25.42
CA LEU A 92 31.00 51.74 25.92
C LEU A 92 30.42 50.51 25.21
N HIS A 93 29.13 50.52 24.88
CA HIS A 93 28.53 49.46 24.09
C HIS A 93 29.19 49.35 22.72
N PHE A 94 29.34 50.46 22.00
CA PHE A 94 30.03 50.48 20.71
C PHE A 94 31.45 49.89 20.82
N CYS A 95 32.23 50.38 21.79
CA CYS A 95 33.60 49.93 22.03
C CYS A 95 33.70 48.45 22.40
N LEU A 96 32.72 47.89 23.12
CA LEU A 96 32.75 46.48 23.54
C LEU A 96 32.18 45.53 22.49
N THR A 97 31.34 45.99 21.56
CA THR A 97 30.74 45.10 20.53
C THR A 97 31.46 45.11 19.19
N ILE A 98 32.03 46.24 18.77
CA ILE A 98 32.58 46.41 17.41
C ILE A 98 34.12 46.49 17.41
N LEU A 99 34.71 47.13 18.41
CA LEU A 99 36.17 47.33 18.44
C LEU A 99 36.98 46.03 18.61
N PRO A 100 36.54 45.02 19.40
CA PRO A 100 37.32 43.79 19.60
C PRO A 100 37.47 42.96 18.32
N SER A 101 36.41 42.89 17.49
CA SER A 101 36.46 42.16 16.21
C SER A 101 37.41 42.85 15.23
N TYR A 102 37.43 44.18 15.22
CA TYR A 102 38.35 44.96 14.40
C TYR A 102 39.81 44.83 14.86
N ILE A 103 40.09 44.93 16.16
CA ILE A 103 41.46 44.77 16.72
C ILE A 103 42.04 43.40 16.36
N LYS A 104 41.24 42.33 16.47
CA LYS A 104 41.62 40.97 16.06
C LYS A 104 41.97 40.89 14.57
N SER A 105 41.14 41.49 13.72
CA SER A 105 41.36 41.49 12.26
C SER A 105 42.59 42.30 11.82
N ILE A 106 43.02 43.28 12.63
CA ILE A 106 44.27 44.03 12.42
C ILE A 106 45.48 43.20 12.86
N GLU A 107 45.39 42.51 14.00
CA GLU A 107 46.47 41.68 14.53
C GLU A 107 46.86 40.58 13.53
N GLU A 108 45.87 39.87 12.98
CA GLU A 108 46.07 38.82 11.97
C GLU A 108 46.78 39.32 10.70
N ARG A 109 46.80 40.64 10.45
CA ARG A 109 47.37 41.25 9.23
C ARG A 109 48.66 42.03 9.42
N ARG A 110 48.83 42.74 10.54
CA ARG A 110 49.90 43.76 10.70
C ARG A 110 50.96 43.40 11.74
N LEU A 111 50.68 42.50 12.68
CA LEU A 111 51.64 42.15 13.74
C LEU A 111 52.46 40.92 13.30
N GLY A 112 53.63 41.19 12.72
CA GLY A 112 54.66 40.17 12.53
C GLY A 112 55.17 39.60 13.86
N ALA A 113 55.92 38.49 13.78
CA ALA A 113 56.39 37.62 14.88
C ALA A 113 57.11 38.25 16.09
N ASN A 114 57.21 39.59 16.17
CA ASN A 114 57.93 40.30 17.23
C ASN A 114 57.08 40.67 18.45
N PHE A 115 55.74 40.58 18.40
CA PHE A 115 54.84 40.92 19.52
C PHE A 115 54.08 39.70 20.05
N ASN A 116 54.77 38.58 20.27
CA ASN A 116 54.18 37.35 20.81
C ASN A 116 53.48 37.56 22.17
N TRP A 117 53.96 38.50 22.98
CA TRP A 117 53.32 38.81 24.27
C TRP A 117 51.93 39.44 24.09
N LEU A 118 51.74 40.33 23.11
CA LEU A 118 50.46 40.99 22.84
C LEU A 118 49.45 39.99 22.31
N ARG A 119 49.89 39.09 21.43
CA ARG A 119 49.08 37.97 20.94
C ARG A 119 48.62 37.05 22.06
N ASN A 120 49.53 36.65 22.95
CA ASN A 120 49.18 35.82 24.10
C ASN A 120 48.19 36.54 25.04
N VAL A 121 48.31 37.87 25.21
CA VAL A 121 47.36 38.66 26.02
C VAL A 121 45.98 38.73 25.35
N ILE A 122 45.91 38.87 24.03
CA ILE A 122 44.64 38.91 23.29
C ILE A 122 43.99 37.52 23.30
N GLU A 123 44.74 36.45 23.03
CA GLU A 123 44.25 35.06 23.07
C GLU A 123 43.76 34.66 24.48
N TRP A 124 44.50 35.05 25.53
CA TRP A 124 44.09 34.85 26.92
C TRP A 124 42.87 35.68 27.29
N GLY A 125 42.81 36.93 26.81
CA GLY A 125 41.67 37.82 26.97
C GLY A 125 40.40 37.26 26.31
N GLU A 126 40.50 36.75 25.08
CA GLU A 126 39.41 36.10 24.36
C GLU A 126 38.92 34.86 25.11
N SER A 127 39.84 34.00 25.55
CA SER A 127 39.51 32.80 26.35
C SER A 127 38.80 33.17 27.66
N THR A 128 39.21 34.26 28.30
CA THR A 128 38.58 34.78 29.52
C THR A 128 37.19 35.33 29.25
N VAL A 129 37.00 36.10 28.17
CA VAL A 129 35.69 36.62 27.73
C VAL A 129 34.73 35.49 27.37
N LEU A 130 35.21 34.44 26.69
CA LEU A 130 34.43 33.24 26.36
C LEU A 130 34.00 32.50 27.62
N THR A 131 34.91 32.33 28.57
CA THR A 131 34.61 31.68 29.86
C THR A 131 33.56 32.48 30.63
N LEU A 132 33.71 33.81 30.71
CA LEU A 132 32.74 34.68 31.35
C LEU A 132 31.39 34.71 30.62
N SER A 133 31.38 34.60 29.29
CA SER A 133 30.15 34.56 28.51
C SER A 133 29.37 33.26 28.76
N ILE A 134 30.05 32.12 28.92
CA ILE A 134 29.45 30.84 29.33
C ILE A 134 28.79 30.98 30.71
N PHE A 135 29.49 31.54 31.69
CA PHE A 135 28.91 31.77 33.02
C PHE A 135 27.73 32.75 32.97
N ASN A 136 27.82 33.82 32.17
CA ASN A 136 26.69 34.73 31.97
C ASN A 136 25.51 34.03 31.27
N PHE A 137 25.75 33.10 30.35
CA PHE A 137 24.70 32.34 29.70
C PHE A 137 23.97 31.42 30.69
N PHE A 138 24.67 30.71 31.57
CA PHE A 138 24.01 29.92 32.65
C PHE A 138 23.21 30.82 33.59
N ARG A 139 23.74 31.99 33.94
CA ARG A 139 23.03 33.01 34.71
C ARG A 139 21.78 33.50 33.99
N PHE A 140 21.86 33.74 32.69
CA PHE A 140 20.75 34.12 31.83
C PHE A 140 19.69 33.01 31.75
N LEU A 141 20.07 31.74 31.63
CA LEU A 141 19.12 30.62 31.66
C LEU A 141 18.34 30.56 32.98
N LYS A 142 18.98 30.92 34.10
CA LYS A 142 18.31 30.98 35.41
C LYS A 142 17.44 32.24 35.59
N THR A 143 17.96 33.41 35.22
CA THR A 143 17.35 34.72 35.53
C THR A 143 16.48 35.29 34.41
N GLY A 144 16.74 34.93 33.16
CA GLY A 144 16.05 35.44 31.97
C GLY A 144 16.32 36.91 31.63
N ARG A 145 17.38 37.52 32.19
CA ARG A 145 17.75 38.93 31.96
C ARG A 145 19.20 39.05 31.50
N LYS A 146 19.49 40.03 30.63
CA LYS A 146 20.83 40.39 30.13
C LYS A 146 21.55 39.21 29.44
N PRO A 147 21.12 38.85 28.21
CA PRO A 147 21.55 37.62 27.55
C PRO A 147 23.02 37.64 27.11
N THR A 148 23.57 38.80 26.74
CA THR A 148 24.99 38.91 26.36
C THR A 148 25.85 39.37 27.54
N LEU A 149 27.15 39.06 27.49
CA LEU A 149 28.11 39.52 28.51
C LEU A 149 28.23 41.05 28.52
N VAL A 150 28.15 41.68 27.33
CA VAL A 150 28.16 43.15 27.18
C VAL A 150 26.93 43.77 27.84
N ASP A 151 25.74 43.18 27.62
CA ASP A 151 24.50 43.62 28.28
C ASP A 151 24.59 43.48 29.80
N PHE A 152 25.27 42.43 30.28
CA PHE A 152 25.51 42.23 31.71
C PHE A 152 26.41 43.30 32.32
N LEU A 153 27.57 43.58 31.71
CA LEU A 153 28.54 44.57 32.18
C LEU A 153 27.96 46.00 32.17
N LEU A 154 27.18 46.34 31.14
CA LEU A 154 26.56 47.67 31.00
C LEU A 154 25.23 47.82 31.74
N GLY A 155 24.68 46.70 32.20
CA GLY A 155 23.42 46.64 32.94
C GLY A 155 22.17 46.91 32.10
N LEU A 156 22.19 46.52 30.82
CA LEU A 156 21.14 46.78 29.84
C LEU A 156 20.09 45.67 29.87
N ASP A 157 18.83 46.03 30.12
CA ASP A 157 17.70 45.09 30.10
C ASP A 157 16.85 45.28 28.83
N TYR A 158 16.25 44.19 28.34
CA TYR A 158 15.34 44.22 27.19
C TYR A 158 13.90 44.46 27.68
N ILE A 159 13.15 45.27 26.94
CA ILE A 159 11.75 45.61 27.16
C ILE A 159 10.93 45.18 25.95
N SER A 160 9.72 44.66 26.18
CA SER A 160 8.77 44.35 25.10
C SER A 160 7.97 45.60 24.71
N LEU A 161 7.98 45.95 23.43
CA LEU A 161 7.24 47.11 22.88
C LEU A 161 5.76 46.78 22.61
N LYS A 162 5.39 45.50 22.49
CA LYS A 162 3.99 45.05 22.37
C LYS A 162 3.55 44.29 23.63
N HIS A 163 2.29 44.50 24.02
CA HIS A 163 1.66 43.81 25.15
C HIS A 163 1.65 42.30 24.88
N ASN A 164 1.81 41.53 25.95
CA ASN A 164 2.07 40.09 26.04
C ASN A 164 1.22 39.21 25.09
N GLN A 165 1.55 39.16 23.80
CA GLN A 165 0.93 38.25 22.84
C GLN A 165 1.85 37.03 22.68
N ARG A 166 1.29 35.86 23.00
CA ARG A 166 1.91 34.56 22.74
C ARG A 166 2.16 34.45 21.23
N ARG A 167 3.40 34.18 20.81
CA ARG A 167 3.83 34.10 19.40
C ARG A 167 2.82 33.28 18.57
N GLU A 168 2.13 33.93 17.64
CA GLU A 168 1.45 33.21 16.57
C GLU A 168 2.55 32.67 15.65
N ILE A 169 2.73 31.35 15.65
CA ILE A 169 3.63 30.68 14.70
C ILE A 169 3.02 30.93 13.31
N GLY A 170 3.72 31.71 12.49
CA GLY A 170 3.30 32.04 11.13
C GLY A 170 3.43 30.84 10.21
N TYR A 171 2.52 29.86 10.34
CA TYR A 171 2.49 28.65 9.51
C TYR A 171 2.40 28.95 8.02
N LYS A 172 1.97 30.16 7.62
CA LYS A 172 1.81 30.57 6.21
C LYS A 172 3.04 30.29 5.35
N TYR A 173 4.25 30.55 5.86
CA TYR A 173 5.48 30.31 5.09
C TYR A 173 5.85 28.83 5.04
N LEU A 174 5.77 28.14 6.18
CA LEU A 174 6.02 26.70 6.27
C LEU A 174 5.06 25.90 5.39
N THR A 175 3.77 26.24 5.42
CA THR A 175 2.73 25.61 4.59
C THR A 175 2.98 25.88 3.11
N ARG A 176 3.42 27.09 2.74
CA ARG A 176 3.76 27.41 1.34
C ARG A 176 4.93 26.55 0.83
N GLU A 177 5.94 26.35 1.64
CA GLU A 177 7.13 25.58 1.26
C GLU A 177 6.84 24.07 1.19
N LEU A 178 6.05 23.55 2.13
CA LEU A 178 5.51 22.18 2.09
C LEU A 178 4.64 21.94 0.85
N LEU A 179 3.77 22.90 0.50
CA LEU A 179 2.92 22.80 -0.69
C LEU A 179 3.74 22.80 -1.98
N TRP A 180 4.75 23.68 -2.08
CA TRP A 180 5.64 23.71 -3.24
C TRP A 180 6.50 22.44 -3.35
N GLY A 181 7.02 21.94 -2.23
CA GLY A 181 7.75 20.68 -2.19
C GLY A 181 6.89 19.50 -2.66
N GLY A 182 5.69 19.35 -2.09
CA GLY A 182 4.75 18.30 -2.49
C GLY A 182 4.29 18.42 -3.94
N PHE A 183 4.08 19.64 -4.45
CA PHE A 183 3.76 19.88 -5.86
C PHE A 183 4.89 19.43 -6.79
N MET A 184 6.15 19.74 -6.44
CA MET A 184 7.30 19.36 -7.24
C MET A 184 7.53 17.84 -7.26
N GLU A 185 7.29 17.13 -6.15
CA GLU A 185 7.33 15.67 -6.12
C GLU A 185 6.25 15.04 -7.01
N ILE A 186 5.01 15.55 -6.94
CA ILE A 186 3.92 15.12 -7.82
C ILE A 186 4.28 15.37 -9.29
N LEU A 187 4.82 16.54 -9.61
CA LEU A 187 5.24 16.86 -10.98
C LEU A 187 6.34 15.91 -11.45
N GLY A 188 7.32 15.59 -10.60
CA GLY A 188 8.39 14.63 -10.89
C GLY A 188 7.90 13.21 -11.16
N LEU A 189 6.81 12.78 -10.51
CA LEU A 189 6.16 11.49 -10.76
C LEU A 189 5.28 11.51 -12.03
N LEU A 190 4.64 12.64 -12.34
CA LEU A 190 3.73 12.76 -13.48
C LEU A 190 4.46 13.05 -14.80
N LEU A 191 5.57 13.79 -14.78
CA LEU A 191 6.31 14.17 -15.99
C LEU A 191 6.73 12.95 -16.85
N PRO A 192 7.29 11.87 -16.26
CA PRO A 192 7.67 10.67 -17.01
C PRO A 192 6.48 9.88 -17.60
N LEU A 193 5.28 10.03 -17.02
CA LEU A 193 4.05 9.38 -17.51
C LEU A 193 3.46 10.11 -18.72
N ILE A 194 3.79 11.39 -18.90
CA ILE A 194 3.37 12.17 -20.06
C ILE A 194 4.29 11.81 -21.23
N ASN A 195 3.77 11.07 -22.20
CA ASN A 195 4.48 10.77 -23.44
C ASN A 195 4.57 12.04 -24.31
N PHE A 196 5.59 12.86 -24.07
CA PHE A 196 5.87 14.11 -24.79
C PHE A 196 5.91 13.93 -26.31
N ARG A 197 6.28 12.73 -26.81
CA ARG A 197 6.34 12.43 -28.24
C ARG A 197 4.96 12.20 -28.85
N LYS A 198 4.01 11.65 -28.09
CA LYS A 198 2.59 11.57 -28.51
C LYS A 198 1.98 12.97 -28.64
N LEU A 199 2.30 13.87 -27.69
CA LEU A 199 1.90 15.27 -27.74
C LEU A 199 2.54 15.97 -28.94
N GLN A 200 3.84 15.76 -29.16
CA GLN A 200 4.57 16.31 -30.32
C GLN A 200 4.00 15.79 -31.66
N ARG A 201 3.58 14.51 -31.75
CA ARG A 201 2.90 13.96 -32.93
C ARG A 201 1.54 14.62 -33.14
N GLN A 202 0.72 14.77 -32.11
CA GLN A 202 -0.58 15.44 -32.22
C GLN A 202 -0.44 16.91 -32.61
N MET A 203 0.53 17.62 -32.01
CA MET A 203 0.88 18.99 -32.38
C MET A 203 1.36 19.04 -33.83
N ASN A 204 2.29 18.16 -34.25
CA ASN A 204 2.78 18.13 -35.63
C ASN A 204 1.70 17.74 -36.65
N VAL A 205 0.72 16.91 -36.29
CA VAL A 205 -0.44 16.59 -37.14
C VAL A 205 -1.36 17.82 -37.23
N LEU A 206 -1.60 18.54 -36.13
CA LEU A 206 -2.32 19.82 -36.13
C LEU A 206 -1.61 20.91 -36.95
N PHE A 207 -0.27 20.97 -36.89
CA PHE A 207 0.55 21.93 -37.64
C PHE A 207 0.69 21.55 -39.12
N LYS A 208 0.88 20.26 -39.47
CA LYS A 208 0.97 19.79 -40.86
C LYS A 208 -0.37 19.77 -41.59
N ARG A 209 -1.51 19.68 -40.88
CA ARG A 209 -2.84 19.84 -41.47
C ARG A 209 -3.09 21.25 -42.00
N ARG A 210 -2.26 22.22 -41.62
CA ARG A 210 -2.29 23.60 -42.10
C ARG A 210 -1.41 23.86 -43.32
N GLN A 211 -0.59 22.88 -43.75
CA GLN A 211 0.47 23.10 -44.74
C GLN A 211 0.46 22.12 -45.92
N LYS A 212 -0.63 21.38 -46.14
CA LYS A 212 -0.76 20.44 -47.28
C LYS A 212 -2.09 20.65 -48.01
N SER A 213 -2.20 21.76 -48.74
CA SER A 213 -2.85 21.71 -50.07
C SER A 213 -1.73 21.48 -51.09
N ASP A 214 -2.08 20.76 -52.14
CA ASP A 214 -1.31 20.55 -53.36
C ASP A 214 -0.23 19.45 -53.37
N SER A 215 -0.72 18.27 -53.79
CA SER A 215 -0.29 17.60 -55.03
C SER A 215 0.58 16.32 -54.93
N ILE A 216 0.15 15.38 -55.78
CA ILE A 216 0.86 14.25 -56.42
C ILE A 216 0.87 12.89 -55.68
N GLY A 217 -0.11 12.07 -56.07
CA GLY A 217 0.00 10.66 -56.51
C GLY A 217 0.88 9.69 -55.72
N SER A 218 0.27 8.85 -54.88
CA SER A 218 0.86 7.56 -54.49
C SER A 218 0.30 6.45 -55.36
N ASN A 219 1.08 6.04 -56.35
CA ASN A 219 0.89 4.80 -57.07
C ASN A 219 0.84 3.61 -56.10
N PHE A 220 -0.11 2.74 -56.39
CA PHE A 220 -0.21 1.35 -55.95
C PHE A 220 1.15 0.65 -56.06
N VAL A 221 1.65 0.08 -54.96
CA VAL A 221 2.66 -0.99 -55.02
C VAL A 221 2.35 -2.00 -53.90
N GLY A 222 2.11 -3.24 -54.31
CA GLY A 222 1.80 -4.37 -53.43
C GLY A 222 2.97 -4.82 -52.54
N ASP A 223 2.74 -5.90 -51.81
CA ASP A 223 3.66 -6.54 -50.86
C ASP A 223 5.08 -6.71 -51.41
N ILE A 224 5.98 -5.80 -51.02
CA ILE A 224 7.43 -5.96 -51.27
C ILE A 224 8.10 -6.17 -49.92
N LYS A 225 8.62 -7.38 -49.70
CA LYS A 225 9.56 -7.65 -48.60
C LYS A 225 10.79 -6.74 -48.78
N PRO A 226 11.17 -5.95 -47.76
CA PRO A 226 12.30 -5.04 -47.88
C PRO A 226 13.61 -5.81 -48.03
N LYS A 227 14.44 -5.41 -49.01
CA LYS A 227 15.82 -5.90 -49.16
C LYS A 227 16.74 -5.07 -48.25
N VAL A 228 17.48 -5.74 -47.38
CA VAL A 228 18.47 -5.09 -46.50
C VAL A 228 19.77 -4.90 -47.31
N LEU A 229 20.07 -3.66 -47.69
CA LEU A 229 21.38 -3.30 -48.29
C LEU A 229 22.36 -2.82 -47.21
N PRO A 230 23.68 -2.84 -47.46
CA PRO A 230 24.70 -2.35 -46.52
C PRO A 230 24.54 -0.87 -46.13
N THR A 231 23.83 -0.09 -46.94
CA THR A 231 23.52 1.33 -46.74
C THR A 231 22.17 1.57 -46.04
N THR A 232 21.47 0.51 -45.60
CA THR A 232 20.17 0.67 -44.93
C THR A 232 20.34 1.20 -43.51
N THR A 233 19.59 2.24 -43.18
CA THR A 233 19.52 2.84 -41.85
C THR A 233 18.15 2.60 -41.22
N CYS A 234 18.12 2.59 -39.89
CA CYS A 234 16.89 2.51 -39.13
C CYS A 234 16.07 3.78 -39.33
N ALA A 235 14.80 3.64 -39.70
CA ALA A 235 13.87 4.75 -39.88
C ALA A 235 13.50 5.53 -38.60
N TYR A 236 14.07 5.16 -37.44
CA TYR A 236 13.81 5.81 -36.15
C TYR A 236 15.07 6.42 -35.52
N CYS A 237 16.18 5.69 -35.43
CA CYS A 237 17.43 6.22 -34.87
C CYS A 237 18.44 6.67 -35.93
N ASP A 238 18.14 6.49 -37.22
CA ASP A 238 19.03 6.79 -38.37
C ASP A 238 20.40 6.10 -38.35
N GLU A 239 20.63 5.17 -37.42
CA GLU A 239 21.83 4.34 -37.35
C GLU A 239 21.66 3.00 -38.10
N ARG A 240 22.74 2.22 -38.19
CA ARG A 240 22.69 0.88 -38.78
C ARG A 240 21.77 -0.03 -37.95
N PRO A 241 20.79 -0.70 -38.58
CA PRO A 241 19.77 -1.41 -37.83
C PRO A 241 20.33 -2.64 -37.09
N THR A 242 20.18 -2.67 -35.77
CA THR A 242 20.42 -3.86 -34.95
C THR A 242 19.20 -4.77 -35.01
N LEU A 243 19.34 -5.99 -35.55
CA LEU A 243 18.25 -6.93 -35.81
C LEU A 243 17.14 -6.27 -36.67
N PRO A 244 17.34 -6.12 -37.99
CA PRO A 244 16.45 -5.36 -38.86
C PRO A 244 15.05 -5.96 -38.93
N HIS A 245 14.05 -5.15 -38.60
CA HIS A 245 12.62 -5.48 -38.69
C HIS A 245 11.85 -4.40 -39.45
N TYR A 246 10.67 -4.75 -39.98
CA TYR A 246 9.83 -3.82 -40.74
C TYR A 246 8.36 -3.95 -40.33
N MET A 247 7.63 -2.84 -40.42
CA MET A 247 6.24 -2.70 -39.98
C MET A 247 5.26 -2.86 -41.15
N GLY A 248 5.50 -3.82 -42.05
CA GLY A 248 4.64 -4.05 -43.24
C GLY A 248 4.76 -2.98 -44.33
N CYS A 249 5.79 -2.14 -44.25
CA CYS A 249 6.21 -1.20 -45.29
C CYS A 249 7.69 -1.42 -45.63
N GLN A 250 8.22 -0.73 -46.64
CA GLN A 250 9.62 -0.85 -47.06
C GLN A 250 10.64 -0.26 -46.06
N HIS A 251 10.18 0.34 -44.95
CA HIS A 251 11.04 1.01 -43.97
C HIS A 251 11.52 0.03 -42.90
N ILE A 252 12.85 -0.04 -42.73
CA ILE A 252 13.53 -0.91 -41.77
C ILE A 252 13.77 -0.16 -40.45
N TYR A 253 13.59 -0.86 -39.33
CA TYR A 253 13.84 -0.40 -37.97
C TYR A 253 14.81 -1.34 -37.26
N CYS A 254 15.51 -0.86 -36.23
CA CYS A 254 16.09 -1.75 -35.22
C CYS A 254 14.95 -2.48 -34.50
N TYR A 255 15.16 -3.74 -34.15
CA TYR A 255 14.22 -4.53 -33.34
C TYR A 255 13.79 -3.75 -32.08
N TYR A 256 14.76 -3.26 -31.30
CA TYR A 256 14.49 -2.53 -30.05
C TYR A 256 13.76 -1.20 -30.28
N CYS A 257 14.10 -0.45 -31.33
CA CYS A 257 13.42 0.80 -31.66
C CYS A 257 11.95 0.55 -32.04
N LEU A 258 11.67 -0.51 -32.80
CA LEU A 258 10.31 -0.84 -33.18
C LEU A 258 9.50 -1.38 -31.99
N ALA A 259 10.06 -2.34 -31.24
CA ALA A 259 9.43 -2.96 -30.09
C ALA A 259 9.10 -1.94 -28.99
N ALA A 260 10.05 -1.08 -28.60
CA ALA A 260 9.83 -0.08 -27.56
C ALA A 260 8.74 0.93 -27.94
N ASN A 261 8.67 1.33 -29.22
CA ASN A 261 7.64 2.26 -29.69
C ASN A 261 6.25 1.63 -29.80
N ILE A 262 6.15 0.35 -30.18
CA ILE A 262 4.87 -0.38 -30.19
C ILE A 262 4.38 -0.65 -28.76
N CYS A 263 5.29 -0.98 -27.83
CA CYS A 263 4.96 -1.14 -26.41
C CYS A 263 4.45 0.16 -25.77
N THR A 264 4.98 1.32 -26.18
CA THR A 264 4.58 2.63 -25.63
C THR A 264 3.38 3.26 -26.34
N ASP A 265 3.21 3.06 -27.65
CA ASP A 265 2.03 3.50 -28.39
C ASP A 265 1.44 2.35 -29.21
N SER A 266 0.30 1.83 -28.74
CA SER A 266 -0.50 0.83 -29.46
C SER A 266 -0.96 1.26 -30.88
N LYS A 267 -0.92 2.56 -31.19
CA LYS A 267 -1.20 3.14 -32.51
C LYS A 267 0.05 3.79 -33.11
N PHE A 268 1.22 3.24 -32.82
CA PHE A 268 2.45 3.62 -33.48
C PHE A 268 2.30 3.33 -34.98
N CYS A 269 2.62 4.32 -35.82
CA CYS A 269 2.62 4.18 -37.28
C CYS A 269 4.04 4.40 -37.77
N CYS A 270 4.36 3.90 -38.96
CA CYS A 270 5.66 4.13 -39.56
C CYS A 270 5.97 5.65 -39.67
N VAL A 271 7.11 6.10 -39.14
CA VAL A 271 7.49 7.52 -39.10
C VAL A 271 7.63 8.14 -40.50
N LYS A 272 7.95 7.33 -41.52
CA LYS A 272 8.17 7.78 -42.90
C LYS A 272 6.92 7.75 -43.79
N CYS A 273 6.04 6.76 -43.64
CA CYS A 273 4.90 6.55 -44.55
C CYS A 273 3.54 6.38 -43.87
N ASP A 274 3.48 6.49 -42.54
CA ASP A 274 2.24 6.48 -41.75
C ASP A 274 1.33 5.23 -41.92
N LYS A 275 1.88 4.14 -42.48
CA LYS A 275 1.19 2.84 -42.58
C LYS A 275 1.13 2.11 -41.24
N ASN A 276 0.02 1.40 -40.99
CA ASN A 276 -0.28 0.67 -39.75
C ASN A 276 -0.58 -0.85 -39.98
N GLU A 277 -0.36 -1.38 -41.19
CA GLU A 277 -0.91 -2.67 -41.66
C GLU A 277 -0.22 -3.95 -41.13
N SER A 278 0.55 -3.92 -40.04
CA SER A 278 1.17 -5.16 -39.49
C SER A 278 1.30 -5.19 -37.97
N CYS A 279 0.69 -4.22 -37.28
CA CYS A 279 0.79 -4.14 -35.82
C CYS A 279 0.13 -5.35 -35.14
N ASP A 280 -0.90 -5.97 -35.74
CA ASP A 280 -1.64 -7.05 -35.10
C ASP A 280 -0.86 -8.38 -35.00
N ARG A 281 -0.09 -8.78 -36.03
CA ARG A 281 0.76 -9.99 -35.94
C ARG A 281 1.92 -9.83 -34.94
N PHE A 282 2.53 -8.65 -34.90
CA PHE A 282 3.59 -8.35 -33.93
C PHE A 282 3.05 -8.18 -32.49
N ARG A 283 1.83 -7.65 -32.32
CA ARG A 283 1.15 -7.50 -31.02
C ARG A 283 0.71 -8.81 -30.39
N ILE A 284 0.25 -9.77 -31.20
CA ILE A 284 -0.20 -11.09 -30.73
C ILE A 284 1.02 -11.91 -30.24
N LEU A 285 2.14 -11.90 -30.97
CA LEU A 285 3.31 -12.71 -30.60
C LEU A 285 4.05 -12.26 -29.33
N TYR A 286 4.00 -10.96 -28.97
CA TYR A 286 4.70 -10.38 -27.80
C TYR A 286 3.84 -10.23 -26.53
N ASN A 287 2.53 -10.50 -26.59
CA ASN A 287 1.64 -10.41 -25.42
C ASN A 287 0.97 -11.74 -25.03
N MET A 288 1.11 -12.81 -25.82
CA MET A 288 0.56 -14.12 -25.43
C MET A 288 1.36 -14.70 -24.28
N LEU A 289 0.65 -15.23 -23.28
CA LEU A 289 1.26 -16.03 -22.23
C LEU A 289 1.86 -17.30 -22.85
N ASP A 290 3.10 -17.63 -22.47
CA ASP A 290 3.78 -18.86 -22.87
C ASP A 290 3.86 -19.78 -21.64
N LEU A 291 3.03 -20.82 -21.64
CA LEU A 291 2.76 -21.63 -20.46
C LEU A 291 3.02 -23.12 -20.74
N GLU A 292 3.57 -23.80 -19.75
CA GLU A 292 3.71 -25.24 -19.69
C GLU A 292 2.61 -25.85 -18.82
N ILE A 293 2.11 -27.00 -19.27
CA ILE A 293 1.08 -27.77 -18.60
C ILE A 293 1.72 -28.94 -17.87
N VAL A 294 1.36 -29.09 -16.61
CA VAL A 294 1.62 -30.30 -15.82
C VAL A 294 0.27 -30.93 -15.46
N PRO A 295 -0.15 -32.03 -16.13
CA PRO A 295 -1.43 -32.68 -15.88
C PRO A 295 -1.62 -33.00 -14.40
N GLU A 296 -2.85 -32.86 -13.90
CA GLU A 296 -3.23 -32.99 -12.48
C GLU A 296 -2.61 -31.98 -11.49
N ILE A 297 -1.67 -31.12 -11.93
CA ILE A 297 -0.85 -30.31 -11.02
C ILE A 297 -0.98 -28.82 -11.29
N SER A 298 -0.48 -28.31 -12.43
CA SER A 298 -0.34 -26.87 -12.63
C SER A 298 -0.33 -26.41 -14.09
N LEU A 299 -0.54 -25.11 -14.27
CA LEU A 299 -0.34 -24.37 -15.51
C LEU A 299 0.52 -23.13 -15.19
N GLY A 300 1.68 -23.00 -15.81
CA GLY A 300 2.61 -21.93 -15.44
C GLY A 300 3.77 -21.75 -16.40
N CYS A 301 4.73 -20.92 -16.00
CA CYS A 301 6.02 -20.76 -16.65
C CYS A 301 7.11 -20.75 -15.57
N ASP A 302 8.38 -20.55 -15.97
CA ASP A 302 9.53 -20.56 -15.05
C ASP A 302 9.44 -19.51 -13.92
N VAL A 303 8.61 -18.48 -14.08
CA VAL A 303 8.49 -17.36 -13.13
C VAL A 303 7.34 -17.56 -12.14
N TRP A 304 6.23 -18.14 -12.59
CA TRP A 304 5.02 -18.30 -11.80
C TRP A 304 4.18 -19.47 -12.30
N GLU A 305 3.43 -20.11 -11.42
CA GLU A 305 2.52 -21.19 -11.78
C GLU A 305 1.21 -21.12 -11.01
N PHE A 306 0.10 -21.45 -11.69
CA PHE A 306 -1.18 -21.71 -11.05
C PHE A 306 -1.26 -23.20 -10.74
N VAL A 307 -1.28 -23.53 -9.45
CA VAL A 307 -1.31 -24.92 -8.97
C VAL A 307 -2.72 -25.27 -8.52
N LEU A 308 -3.23 -26.41 -8.99
CA LEU A 308 -4.51 -26.95 -8.54
C LEU A 308 -4.49 -27.16 -7.01
N GLY A 309 -5.55 -26.75 -6.33
CA GLY A 309 -5.66 -26.73 -4.87
C GLY A 309 -5.11 -25.48 -4.19
N MET A 310 -4.40 -24.58 -4.89
CA MET A 310 -3.94 -23.32 -4.31
C MET A 310 -5.10 -22.43 -3.88
N HIS A 311 -4.90 -21.60 -2.86
CA HIS A 311 -5.96 -20.71 -2.37
C HIS A 311 -6.16 -19.50 -3.29
N PHE A 312 -7.38 -18.96 -3.33
CA PHE A 312 -7.75 -17.78 -4.13
C PHE A 312 -6.78 -16.59 -3.95
N SER A 313 -6.38 -16.31 -2.71
CA SER A 313 -5.44 -15.22 -2.41
C SER A 313 -4.05 -15.39 -3.02
N GLN A 314 -3.59 -16.64 -3.18
CA GLN A 314 -2.30 -16.93 -3.78
C GLN A 314 -2.34 -16.70 -5.29
N ALA A 315 -3.44 -17.11 -5.95
CA ALA A 315 -3.64 -16.82 -7.37
C ALA A 315 -3.71 -15.31 -7.63
N ILE A 316 -4.42 -14.55 -6.77
CA ILE A 316 -4.46 -13.09 -6.86
C ILE A 316 -3.07 -12.48 -6.64
N ALA A 317 -2.29 -12.97 -5.69
CA ALA A 317 -0.92 -12.49 -5.46
C ALA A 317 -0.01 -12.71 -6.68
N ILE A 318 -0.13 -13.87 -7.35
CA ILE A 318 0.58 -14.13 -8.61
C ILE A 318 0.16 -13.11 -9.66
N ILE A 319 -1.14 -12.91 -9.88
CA ILE A 319 -1.66 -11.95 -10.86
C ILE A 319 -1.19 -10.52 -10.55
N GLN A 320 -1.16 -10.13 -9.28
CA GLN A 320 -0.65 -8.82 -8.83
C GLN A 320 0.87 -8.67 -9.01
N SER A 321 1.64 -9.76 -8.90
CA SER A 321 3.08 -9.72 -9.18
C SER A 321 3.38 -9.51 -10.67
N GLN A 322 2.44 -9.90 -11.54
CA GLN A 322 2.58 -9.86 -13.00
C GLN A 322 1.79 -8.68 -13.62
N VAL A 323 1.70 -7.56 -12.92
CA VAL A 323 1.05 -6.33 -13.40
C VAL A 323 1.76 -5.84 -14.66
N GLY A 324 1.05 -5.87 -15.79
CA GLY A 324 1.56 -5.48 -17.11
C GLY A 324 1.63 -6.65 -18.10
N ILE A 325 1.74 -7.89 -17.61
CA ILE A 325 1.69 -9.11 -18.43
C ILE A 325 0.24 -9.60 -18.49
N ILE A 326 -0.33 -9.98 -17.35
CA ILE A 326 -1.72 -10.44 -17.24
C ILE A 326 -2.65 -9.22 -17.29
N LYS A 327 -3.66 -9.24 -18.16
CA LYS A 327 -4.53 -8.08 -18.40
C LYS A 327 -6.02 -8.43 -18.37
N GLY A 328 -6.83 -7.43 -18.02
CA GLY A 328 -8.28 -7.54 -18.06
C GLY A 328 -8.87 -8.50 -17.01
N VAL A 329 -8.25 -8.60 -15.84
CA VAL A 329 -8.67 -9.50 -14.74
C VAL A 329 -10.07 -9.15 -14.26
N GLN A 330 -10.96 -10.15 -14.25
CA GLN A 330 -12.32 -10.04 -13.71
C GLN A 330 -12.52 -11.11 -12.63
N VAL A 331 -13.12 -10.73 -11.51
CA VAL A 331 -13.55 -11.68 -10.47
C VAL A 331 -15.06 -11.79 -10.52
N LEU A 332 -15.57 -13.00 -10.74
CA LEU A 332 -16.99 -13.30 -10.82
C LEU A 332 -17.38 -14.18 -9.63
N TYR A 333 -18.47 -13.81 -8.96
CA TYR A 333 -19.04 -14.55 -7.84
C TYR A 333 -20.53 -14.21 -7.72
N SER A 334 -21.27 -14.98 -6.90
CA SER A 334 -22.68 -14.70 -6.62
C SER A 334 -22.82 -13.98 -5.28
N ASP A 335 -23.39 -12.77 -5.28
CA ASP A 335 -23.71 -12.04 -4.04
C ASP A 335 -24.86 -12.72 -3.25
N THR A 336 -25.80 -13.36 -3.93
CA THR A 336 -27.00 -13.97 -3.33
C THR A 336 -26.76 -15.39 -2.84
N ASN A 337 -25.94 -16.17 -3.54
CA ASN A 337 -25.61 -17.55 -3.18
C ASN A 337 -24.10 -17.80 -3.28
N PRO A 338 -23.28 -17.19 -2.38
CA PRO A 338 -21.83 -17.23 -2.48
C PRO A 338 -21.22 -18.62 -2.26
N LEU A 339 -21.96 -19.57 -1.67
CA LEU A 339 -21.51 -20.95 -1.42
C LEU A 339 -21.96 -21.95 -2.48
N GLY A 340 -22.96 -21.60 -3.29
CA GLY A 340 -23.53 -22.53 -4.29
C GLY A 340 -22.99 -22.33 -5.70
N VAL A 341 -22.25 -21.25 -5.96
CA VAL A 341 -21.68 -20.93 -7.27
C VAL A 341 -20.19 -20.70 -7.12
N ASP A 342 -19.39 -21.39 -7.93
CA ASP A 342 -17.94 -21.29 -7.95
C ASP A 342 -17.46 -19.83 -8.13
N ILE A 343 -16.35 -19.49 -7.47
CA ILE A 343 -15.70 -18.20 -7.61
C ILE A 343 -14.77 -18.28 -8.82
N ILE A 344 -14.84 -17.33 -9.74
CA ILE A 344 -14.11 -17.40 -11.00
C ILE A 344 -13.21 -16.18 -11.17
N ILE A 345 -11.92 -16.41 -11.43
CA ILE A 345 -11.03 -15.39 -11.99
C ILE A 345 -11.02 -15.58 -13.51
N ASN A 346 -11.60 -14.64 -14.23
CA ASN A 346 -11.69 -14.64 -15.68
C ASN A 346 -10.62 -13.69 -16.26
N LEU A 347 -9.77 -14.21 -17.15
CA LEU A 347 -8.71 -13.50 -17.85
C LEU A 347 -9.06 -13.43 -19.35
N PRO A 348 -10.05 -12.58 -19.74
CA PRO A 348 -10.58 -12.49 -21.09
C PRO A 348 -9.52 -12.17 -22.16
N GLN A 349 -8.50 -11.38 -21.82
CA GLN A 349 -7.46 -10.97 -22.76
C GLN A 349 -6.37 -12.03 -22.93
N ASP A 350 -6.24 -12.94 -21.97
CA ASP A 350 -5.21 -13.99 -21.95
C ASP A 350 -5.80 -15.39 -22.29
N GLY A 351 -7.13 -15.50 -22.42
CA GLY A 351 -7.82 -16.74 -22.80
C GLY A 351 -7.95 -17.78 -21.68
N LEU A 352 -7.74 -17.38 -20.42
CA LEU A 352 -7.71 -18.25 -19.25
C LEU A 352 -8.86 -17.97 -18.26
N ARG A 353 -9.33 -19.02 -17.60
CA ARG A 353 -10.33 -18.95 -16.54
C ARG A 353 -9.93 -19.88 -15.40
N LEU A 354 -9.79 -19.33 -14.21
CA LEU A 354 -9.48 -20.07 -12.99
C LEU A 354 -10.76 -20.21 -12.17
N ILE A 355 -11.16 -21.44 -11.87
CA ILE A 355 -12.41 -21.74 -11.19
C ILE A 355 -12.09 -22.28 -9.80
N PHE A 356 -12.59 -21.60 -8.78
CA PHE A 356 -12.35 -21.90 -7.37
C PHE A 356 -13.61 -22.45 -6.72
N ASP A 357 -13.42 -23.44 -5.86
CA ASP A 357 -14.46 -23.95 -5.00
C ASP A 357 -14.99 -22.84 -4.07
N PRO A 358 -16.30 -22.64 -3.94
CA PRO A 358 -16.86 -21.51 -3.21
C PRO A 358 -16.74 -21.65 -1.67
N VAL A 359 -16.61 -22.89 -1.18
CA VAL A 359 -16.54 -23.21 0.25
C VAL A 359 -15.09 -23.10 0.71
N VAL A 360 -14.19 -23.92 0.14
CA VAL A 360 -12.78 -23.96 0.55
C VAL A 360 -11.90 -22.94 -0.15
N GLN A 361 -12.42 -22.25 -1.18
CA GLN A 361 -11.73 -21.17 -1.92
C GLN A 361 -10.41 -21.62 -2.55
N ARG A 362 -10.36 -22.87 -3.00
CA ARG A 362 -9.21 -23.49 -3.65
C ARG A 362 -9.44 -23.68 -5.13
N LEU A 363 -8.37 -23.56 -5.91
CA LEU A 363 -8.39 -23.71 -7.35
C LEU A 363 -8.77 -25.14 -7.73
N LYS A 364 -9.93 -25.30 -8.35
CA LYS A 364 -10.51 -26.60 -8.71
C LYS A 364 -10.26 -26.94 -10.18
N ILE A 365 -10.39 -25.95 -11.07
CA ILE A 365 -10.23 -26.13 -12.52
C ILE A 365 -9.49 -24.92 -13.10
N ILE A 366 -8.57 -25.20 -14.02
CA ILE A 366 -7.96 -24.20 -14.90
C ILE A 366 -8.47 -24.46 -16.32
N GLU A 367 -9.19 -23.49 -16.87
CA GLU A 367 -9.79 -23.59 -18.19
C GLU A 367 -9.12 -22.62 -19.17
N VAL A 368 -8.69 -23.15 -20.32
CA VAL A 368 -8.30 -22.35 -21.47
C VAL A 368 -9.49 -22.33 -22.42
N PHE A 369 -10.21 -21.21 -22.46
CA PHE A 369 -11.41 -21.08 -23.30
C PHE A 369 -11.11 -20.45 -24.66
N ASN A 370 -9.92 -19.91 -24.87
CA ASN A 370 -9.49 -19.37 -26.15
C ASN A 370 -8.02 -19.71 -26.45
N MET A 371 -7.82 -20.79 -27.20
CA MET A 371 -6.48 -21.28 -27.59
C MET A 371 -5.67 -20.27 -28.40
N LYS A 372 -6.30 -19.27 -29.03
CA LYS A 372 -5.62 -18.27 -29.87
C LYS A 372 -4.86 -17.20 -29.08
N LEU A 373 -5.10 -17.09 -27.77
CA LEU A 373 -4.53 -16.04 -26.90
C LEU A 373 -3.39 -16.55 -26.00
N VAL A 374 -3.09 -17.85 -26.04
CA VAL A 374 -2.07 -18.48 -25.20
C VAL A 374 -1.21 -19.45 -26.02
N LYS A 375 0.09 -19.55 -25.68
CA LYS A 375 0.97 -20.61 -26.18
C LYS A 375 1.09 -21.69 -25.10
N LEU A 376 0.95 -22.96 -25.48
CA LEU A 376 0.94 -24.07 -24.54
C LEU A 376 1.97 -25.13 -24.93
N LYS A 377 2.70 -25.59 -23.92
CA LYS A 377 3.69 -26.66 -23.99
C LYS A 377 3.32 -27.82 -23.08
N TYR A 378 3.77 -29.01 -23.46
CA TYR A 378 3.77 -30.20 -22.62
C TYR A 378 5.11 -30.93 -22.79
N GLY A 379 5.82 -31.16 -21.69
CA GLY A 379 7.16 -31.77 -21.71
C GLY A 379 8.15 -30.96 -22.57
N GLY A 380 8.07 -29.62 -22.51
CA GLY A 380 8.87 -28.71 -23.34
C GLY A 380 8.48 -28.60 -24.82
N VAL A 381 7.53 -29.41 -25.32
CA VAL A 381 7.09 -29.40 -26.72
C VAL A 381 5.81 -28.59 -26.88
N TYR A 382 5.77 -27.69 -27.86
CA TYR A 382 4.55 -26.93 -28.17
C TYR A 382 3.50 -27.82 -28.85
N PHE A 383 2.29 -27.81 -28.31
CA PHE A 383 1.11 -28.38 -28.98
C PHE A 383 0.10 -27.30 -29.41
N ASN A 384 0.23 -26.08 -28.87
CA ASN A 384 -0.56 -24.92 -29.29
C ASN A 384 0.33 -23.67 -29.34
N SER A 385 0.49 -23.10 -30.54
CA SER A 385 1.18 -21.84 -30.78
C SER A 385 0.65 -21.22 -32.08
N PRO A 386 1.02 -19.97 -32.42
CA PRO A 386 0.68 -19.40 -33.73
C PRO A 386 1.21 -20.19 -34.93
N GLU A 387 2.20 -21.06 -34.72
CA GLU A 387 2.81 -21.92 -35.74
C GLU A 387 2.28 -23.36 -35.69
N VAL A 388 1.90 -23.85 -34.51
CA VAL A 388 1.43 -25.21 -34.27
C VAL A 388 -0.03 -25.18 -33.81
N LEU A 389 -0.93 -25.68 -34.64
CA LEU A 389 -2.35 -25.74 -34.31
C LEU A 389 -2.67 -26.98 -33.45
N PRO A 390 -3.52 -26.86 -32.43
CA PRO A 390 -3.92 -28.00 -31.58
C PRO A 390 -5.00 -28.83 -32.28
N SER A 391 -4.62 -29.57 -33.31
CA SER A 391 -5.48 -30.58 -33.96
C SER A 391 -5.58 -31.85 -33.10
N ILE A 392 -6.57 -32.71 -33.36
CA ILE A 392 -6.68 -34.03 -32.70
C ILE A 392 -5.37 -34.82 -32.81
N GLU A 393 -4.80 -34.90 -34.01
CA GLU A 393 -3.54 -35.61 -34.27
C GLU A 393 -2.37 -35.04 -33.45
N GLN A 394 -2.28 -33.72 -33.33
CA GLN A 394 -1.22 -33.07 -32.53
C GLN A 394 -1.39 -33.37 -31.04
N ILE A 395 -2.64 -33.43 -30.54
CA ILE A 395 -2.94 -33.78 -29.16
C ILE A 395 -2.59 -35.24 -28.88
N GLU A 396 -2.99 -36.18 -29.75
CA GLU A 396 -2.63 -37.59 -29.64
C GLU A 396 -1.11 -37.82 -29.72
N HIS A 397 -0.42 -37.07 -30.59
CA HIS A 397 1.05 -37.11 -30.67
C HIS A 397 1.71 -36.59 -29.38
N SER A 398 1.15 -35.55 -28.75
CA SER A 398 1.76 -34.90 -27.59
C SER A 398 1.46 -35.63 -26.28
N PHE A 399 0.23 -36.13 -26.09
CA PHE A 399 -0.23 -36.72 -24.83
C PHE A 399 -0.42 -38.24 -24.89
N GLY A 400 -0.31 -38.85 -26.08
CA GLY A 400 -0.47 -40.28 -26.31
C GLY A 400 -1.93 -40.71 -26.52
N ALA A 401 -2.16 -42.02 -26.44
CA ALA A 401 -3.47 -42.62 -26.65
C ALA A 401 -4.45 -42.31 -25.50
N THR A 402 -5.72 -42.09 -25.85
CA THR A 402 -6.82 -41.84 -24.90
C THR A 402 -7.89 -42.91 -24.93
N HIS A 403 -8.80 -42.84 -23.97
CA HIS A 403 -10.13 -43.47 -24.12
C HIS A 403 -10.87 -42.88 -25.33
N PRO A 404 -11.87 -43.61 -25.88
CA PRO A 404 -12.70 -43.12 -26.97
C PRO A 404 -13.35 -41.78 -26.61
N GLY A 405 -13.28 -40.81 -27.52
CA GLY A 405 -13.87 -39.50 -27.30
C GLY A 405 -15.38 -39.56 -27.16
N VAL A 406 -15.92 -38.68 -26.33
CA VAL A 406 -17.36 -38.60 -26.02
C VAL A 406 -17.95 -37.40 -26.77
N TYR A 407 -19.00 -37.63 -27.55
CA TYR A 407 -19.71 -36.57 -28.26
C TYR A 407 -20.93 -36.10 -27.47
N ASP A 408 -20.97 -34.81 -27.14
CA ASP A 408 -22.13 -34.14 -26.55
C ASP A 408 -22.94 -33.45 -27.65
N ALA A 409 -24.02 -34.10 -28.08
CA ALA A 409 -24.90 -33.58 -29.13
C ALA A 409 -25.63 -32.28 -28.74
N ALA A 410 -25.85 -32.04 -27.44
CA ALA A 410 -26.52 -30.81 -26.98
C ALA A 410 -25.58 -29.60 -27.12
N LYS A 411 -24.28 -29.81 -26.88
CA LYS A 411 -23.27 -28.75 -26.97
C LYS A 411 -22.54 -28.68 -28.30
N GLN A 412 -22.74 -29.68 -29.18
CA GLN A 412 -22.01 -29.81 -30.44
C GLN A 412 -20.49 -29.87 -30.20
N LEU A 413 -20.09 -30.56 -29.12
CA LEU A 413 -18.71 -30.68 -28.68
C LEU A 413 -18.30 -32.15 -28.62
N PHE A 414 -17.18 -32.47 -29.23
CA PHE A 414 -16.48 -33.73 -29.06
C PHE A 414 -15.38 -33.56 -28.01
N ALA A 415 -15.38 -34.39 -26.98
CA ALA A 415 -14.45 -34.31 -25.87
C ALA A 415 -13.47 -35.50 -25.86
N LEU A 416 -12.17 -35.20 -25.81
CA LEU A 416 -11.11 -36.17 -25.52
C LEU A 416 -10.68 -36.02 -24.06
N HIS A 417 -10.72 -37.13 -23.33
CA HIS A 417 -10.40 -37.16 -21.89
C HIS A 417 -9.08 -37.87 -21.66
N PHE A 418 -8.18 -37.15 -20.98
CA PHE A 418 -6.97 -37.65 -20.37
C PHE A 418 -7.10 -37.55 -18.86
N ARG A 419 -6.25 -38.28 -18.14
CA ARG A 419 -6.17 -38.09 -16.69
C ARG A 419 -5.69 -36.68 -16.37
N GLY A 420 -6.53 -35.91 -15.67
CA GLY A 420 -6.31 -34.52 -15.31
C GLY A 420 -6.50 -33.48 -16.42
N LEU A 421 -6.85 -33.89 -17.65
CA LEU A 421 -6.97 -32.98 -18.80
C LEU A 421 -8.14 -33.38 -19.70
N SER A 422 -8.88 -32.39 -20.20
CA SER A 422 -9.92 -32.60 -21.22
C SER A 422 -9.78 -31.59 -22.34
N PHE A 423 -9.85 -32.05 -23.58
CA PHE A 423 -9.86 -31.22 -24.78
C PHE A 423 -11.22 -31.29 -25.45
N TYR A 424 -11.76 -30.14 -25.85
CA TYR A 424 -13.05 -30.02 -26.50
C TYR A 424 -12.88 -29.49 -27.92
N PHE A 425 -13.51 -30.18 -28.86
CA PHE A 425 -13.48 -29.89 -30.29
C PHE A 425 -14.90 -29.56 -30.76
N PRO A 426 -15.11 -28.43 -31.44
CA PRO A 426 -16.41 -28.11 -32.02
C PRO A 426 -16.68 -29.03 -33.23
N VAL A 427 -17.89 -29.58 -33.30
CA VAL A 427 -18.33 -30.47 -34.39
C VAL A 427 -19.65 -29.94 -34.96
N ASP A 428 -19.79 -29.89 -36.28
CA ASP A 428 -21.02 -29.43 -36.93
C ASP A 428 -22.15 -30.47 -36.83
N SER A 429 -23.36 -30.00 -36.52
CA SER A 429 -24.59 -30.76 -36.25
C SER A 429 -25.10 -31.66 -37.38
N LYS A 430 -24.51 -31.56 -38.57
CA LYS A 430 -24.87 -32.37 -39.74
C LYS A 430 -24.14 -33.72 -39.81
N LEU A 431 -23.23 -33.99 -38.88
CA LEU A 431 -22.51 -35.26 -38.82
C LEU A 431 -23.35 -36.31 -38.08
N HIS A 432 -23.88 -37.30 -38.81
CA HIS A 432 -24.50 -38.47 -38.19
C HIS A 432 -23.43 -39.27 -37.43
N ALA A 433 -23.65 -39.44 -36.12
CA ALA A 433 -22.86 -40.32 -35.27
C ALA A 433 -23.06 -41.78 -35.70
N SER A 434 -22.30 -42.25 -36.68
CA SER A 434 -22.11 -43.69 -36.91
C SER A 434 -21.11 -44.20 -35.87
N TYR A 435 -21.51 -44.20 -34.59
CA TYR A 435 -20.73 -44.73 -33.47
C TYR A 435 -21.28 -46.11 -33.07
N ALA A 436 -21.20 -47.05 -34.02
CA ALA A 436 -21.44 -48.46 -33.76
C ALA A 436 -20.13 -49.21 -34.01
N HIS A 437 -19.47 -49.60 -32.91
CA HIS A 437 -18.25 -50.42 -32.84
C HIS A 437 -16.93 -49.69 -33.07
N GLY A 438 -15.95 -50.04 -32.22
CA GLY A 438 -14.74 -49.28 -31.96
C GLY A 438 -13.75 -49.19 -33.12
N LEU A 439 -12.83 -48.22 -32.95
CA LEU A 439 -11.64 -47.95 -33.76
C LEU A 439 -11.91 -47.44 -35.19
N GLY A 440 -11.84 -46.12 -35.35
CA GLY A 440 -11.44 -45.50 -36.62
C GLY A 440 -12.45 -44.52 -37.24
N SER A 441 -12.05 -43.24 -37.26
CA SER A 441 -12.48 -42.19 -38.20
C SER A 441 -13.82 -41.49 -37.93
N LEU A 442 -13.76 -40.38 -37.18
CA LEU A 442 -14.61 -39.24 -37.50
C LEU A 442 -14.18 -38.73 -38.88
N VAL A 443 -14.96 -39.05 -39.92
CA VAL A 443 -14.72 -38.51 -41.26
C VAL A 443 -15.25 -37.08 -41.27
N PHE A 444 -14.35 -36.12 -41.07
CA PHE A 444 -14.67 -34.71 -41.24
C PHE A 444 -14.83 -34.41 -42.74
N LEU A 445 -16.02 -33.95 -43.14
CA LEU A 445 -16.40 -33.66 -44.54
C LEU A 445 -15.43 -32.72 -45.28
N SER A 446 -14.61 -31.96 -44.55
CA SER A 446 -13.72 -30.92 -45.06
C SER A 446 -12.26 -31.38 -45.27
N GLY A 447 -11.88 -32.60 -44.85
CA GLY A 447 -10.49 -33.05 -44.84
C GLY A 447 -9.56 -32.28 -43.87
N ALA A 448 -10.09 -31.30 -43.13
CA ALA A 448 -9.36 -30.56 -42.10
C ALA A 448 -9.73 -31.10 -40.72
N SER A 449 -8.74 -31.58 -39.98
CA SER A 449 -8.90 -32.07 -38.61
C SER A 449 -9.35 -30.93 -37.69
N PRO A 450 -10.37 -31.14 -36.83
CA PRO A 450 -10.89 -30.08 -35.96
C PRO A 450 -9.83 -29.65 -34.96
N VAL A 451 -9.92 -28.38 -34.57
CA VAL A 451 -8.96 -27.72 -33.68
C VAL A 451 -9.60 -27.56 -32.30
N VAL A 452 -8.82 -27.73 -31.23
CA VAL A 452 -9.30 -27.54 -29.85
C VAL A 452 -9.90 -26.14 -29.70
N SER A 453 -11.14 -26.07 -29.23
CA SER A 453 -11.79 -24.81 -28.85
C SER A 453 -11.57 -24.48 -27.37
N LYS A 454 -11.56 -25.51 -26.52
CA LYS A 454 -11.44 -25.37 -25.07
C LYS A 454 -10.61 -26.51 -24.48
N MET A 455 -9.83 -26.19 -23.46
CA MET A 455 -9.09 -27.15 -22.63
C MET A 455 -9.46 -26.95 -21.16
N SER A 456 -9.55 -28.03 -20.39
CA SER A 456 -9.75 -27.98 -18.94
C SER A 456 -8.72 -28.87 -18.24
N LEU A 457 -7.99 -28.27 -17.30
CA LEU A 457 -7.03 -28.92 -16.41
C LEU A 457 -7.67 -29.02 -15.01
N TYR A 458 -7.63 -30.22 -14.44
CA TYR A 458 -8.26 -30.56 -13.16
C TYR A 458 -7.53 -31.74 -12.51
N ALA A 459 -7.88 -32.06 -11.27
CA ALA A 459 -7.35 -33.23 -10.58
C ALA A 459 -8.32 -34.42 -10.72
N GLY A 460 -7.78 -35.59 -11.06
CA GLY A 460 -8.57 -36.83 -11.18
C GLY A 460 -9.01 -37.16 -12.61
N SER A 461 -9.98 -38.06 -12.71
CA SER A 461 -10.29 -38.76 -13.97
C SER A 461 -11.24 -38.03 -14.91
N ASN A 462 -12.18 -37.22 -14.38
CA ASN A 462 -13.15 -36.50 -15.19
C ASN A 462 -13.55 -35.15 -14.56
N VAL A 463 -13.94 -34.19 -15.39
CA VAL A 463 -14.41 -32.85 -14.99
C VAL A 463 -15.64 -32.93 -14.09
N ALA A 464 -16.56 -33.87 -14.36
CA ALA A 464 -17.80 -34.03 -13.62
C ALA A 464 -17.60 -34.59 -12.19
N GLU A 465 -16.55 -35.39 -11.99
CA GLU A 465 -16.22 -36.02 -10.70
C GLU A 465 -15.09 -35.28 -9.96
N ASN A 466 -14.66 -34.13 -10.48
CA ASN A 466 -13.53 -33.38 -9.93
C ASN A 466 -13.83 -32.92 -8.49
N LYS A 467 -13.10 -33.50 -7.54
CA LYS A 467 -13.05 -33.04 -6.15
C LYS A 467 -11.93 -32.03 -5.99
N THR A 468 -12.24 -30.91 -5.36
CA THR A 468 -11.29 -29.84 -5.09
C THR A 468 -10.06 -30.39 -4.34
N PRO A 469 -8.84 -30.25 -4.89
CA PRO A 469 -7.63 -30.78 -4.26
C PRO A 469 -7.34 -30.14 -2.89
N PRO A 470 -6.66 -30.86 -1.98
CA PRO A 470 -6.13 -30.24 -0.78
C PRO A 470 -5.09 -29.16 -1.13
N LEU A 471 -4.85 -28.22 -0.21
CA LEU A 471 -3.79 -27.23 -0.39
C LEU A 471 -2.44 -27.97 -0.61
N PRO A 472 -1.75 -27.76 -1.75
CA PRO A 472 -0.47 -28.41 -2.02
C PRO A 472 0.62 -27.93 -1.05
N LEU A 473 1.58 -28.80 -0.73
CA LEU A 473 2.69 -28.44 0.17
C LEU A 473 3.54 -27.28 -0.39
N SER A 474 3.72 -27.22 -1.72
CA SER A 474 4.40 -26.10 -2.39
C SER A 474 3.74 -24.74 -2.11
N CYS A 475 2.45 -24.73 -1.80
CA CYS A 475 1.67 -23.54 -1.50
C CYS A 475 1.67 -23.18 0.00
N TYR A 476 2.38 -23.90 0.88
CA TYR A 476 2.34 -23.61 2.32
C TYR A 476 3.20 -22.40 2.69
N HIS A 477 4.28 -22.14 1.92
CA HIS A 477 5.21 -21.04 2.16
C HIS A 477 5.68 -20.90 3.62
N ARG A 478 5.85 -22.02 4.33
CA ARG A 478 6.20 -22.09 5.77
C ARG A 478 5.22 -21.34 6.69
N GLN A 479 3.96 -21.22 6.29
CA GLN A 479 2.90 -20.62 7.09
C GLN A 479 2.09 -21.68 7.83
N LEU A 480 1.37 -21.22 8.84
CA LEU A 480 0.45 -22.01 9.63
C LEU A 480 -0.97 -21.85 9.09
N TYR A 481 -1.70 -22.93 8.90
CA TYR A 481 -3.08 -22.91 8.42
C TYR A 481 -4.04 -23.53 9.44
N LEU A 482 -5.28 -23.06 9.41
CA LEU A 482 -6.36 -23.56 10.26
C LEU A 482 -7.12 -24.68 9.56
N ASP A 483 -7.31 -25.80 10.25
CA ASP A 483 -8.22 -26.89 9.84
C ASP A 483 -9.59 -26.69 10.48
N SER A 484 -9.64 -26.40 11.78
CA SER A 484 -10.86 -26.02 12.48
C SER A 484 -10.60 -25.23 13.77
N ALA A 485 -11.54 -24.37 14.14
CA ALA A 485 -11.53 -23.62 15.40
C ALA A 485 -12.76 -23.93 16.25
N THR A 486 -12.58 -24.46 17.45
CA THR A 486 -13.68 -24.68 18.40
C THR A 486 -13.65 -23.58 19.45
N VAL A 487 -14.75 -22.85 19.60
CA VAL A 487 -14.85 -21.83 20.67
C VAL A 487 -15.17 -22.54 21.98
N LEU A 488 -14.32 -22.35 22.98
CA LEU A 488 -14.47 -22.94 24.30
C LEU A 488 -15.41 -22.06 25.13
N ARG A 489 -16.62 -22.54 25.42
CA ARG A 489 -17.60 -21.85 26.27
C ARG A 489 -17.81 -22.58 27.60
N SER A 490 -18.03 -21.80 28.66
CA SER A 490 -18.42 -22.29 29.98
C SER A 490 -19.90 -22.67 30.00
N VAL A 491 -20.29 -23.50 30.98
CA VAL A 491 -21.70 -23.85 31.25
C VAL A 491 -22.56 -22.59 31.51
N LEU A 492 -21.94 -21.54 32.05
CA LEU A 492 -22.58 -20.24 32.30
C LEU A 492 -22.67 -19.32 31.06
N GLY A 493 -22.39 -19.84 29.86
CA GLY A 493 -22.45 -19.05 28.62
C GLY A 493 -21.35 -17.99 28.47
N CYS A 494 -20.22 -18.15 29.17
CA CYS A 494 -19.06 -17.26 29.02
C CYS A 494 -17.97 -17.92 28.17
N THR A 495 -17.39 -17.20 27.21
CA THR A 495 -16.31 -17.68 26.37
C THR A 495 -14.97 -17.64 27.12
N LYS A 496 -14.24 -18.76 27.10
CA LYS A 496 -12.93 -18.91 27.74
C LYS A 496 -11.77 -18.68 26.76
N GLY A 497 -11.94 -19.11 25.52
CA GLY A 497 -10.87 -19.08 24.51
C GLY A 497 -11.19 -19.91 23.28
N LEU A 498 -10.16 -20.26 22.52
CA LEU A 498 -10.22 -20.99 21.27
C LEU A 498 -9.35 -22.24 21.32
N LYS A 499 -9.87 -23.36 20.81
CA LYS A 499 -9.10 -24.56 20.51
C LYS A 499 -8.93 -24.69 19.01
N LEU A 500 -7.69 -24.65 18.53
CA LEU A 500 -7.34 -24.57 17.12
C LEU A 500 -6.67 -25.86 16.68
N LYS A 501 -7.22 -26.52 15.65
CA LYS A 501 -6.54 -27.58 14.90
C LYS A 501 -5.81 -26.94 13.74
N LEU A 502 -4.49 -27.07 13.75
CA LEU A 502 -3.59 -26.35 12.86
C LEU A 502 -2.78 -27.33 12.04
N PHE A 503 -2.35 -26.90 10.85
CA PHE A 503 -1.43 -27.66 10.03
C PHE A 503 -0.38 -26.77 9.36
N THR A 504 0.81 -27.33 9.14
CA THR A 504 1.92 -26.66 8.46
C THR A 504 2.82 -27.70 7.77
N GLU A 505 3.87 -27.22 7.10
CA GLU A 505 4.89 -28.04 6.45
C GLU A 505 5.89 -28.49 7.51
N GLY A 506 5.94 -29.80 7.75
CA GLY A 506 6.88 -30.43 8.66
C GLY A 506 8.08 -31.01 7.92
N SER A 507 9.27 -30.88 8.51
CA SER A 507 10.45 -31.62 8.10
C SER A 507 10.39 -33.02 8.72
N GLY A 508 10.22 -34.05 7.89
CA GLY A 508 10.38 -35.44 8.32
C GLY A 508 11.86 -35.81 8.47
N ARG A 509 12.14 -36.95 9.13
CA ARG A 509 13.47 -37.57 9.09
C ARG A 509 13.87 -38.05 7.68
N SER A 510 12.89 -38.15 6.77
CA SER A 510 13.08 -38.36 5.34
C SER A 510 13.02 -36.99 4.64
N LEU A 511 13.86 -36.76 3.64
CA LEU A 511 14.04 -35.51 2.86
C LEU A 511 12.76 -34.98 2.15
N GLU A 512 11.60 -35.58 2.39
CA GLU A 512 10.31 -35.16 1.83
C GLU A 512 9.51 -34.32 2.83
N PRO A 513 9.04 -33.12 2.43
CA PRO A 513 8.13 -32.33 3.25
C PRO A 513 6.81 -33.07 3.44
N ARG A 514 6.25 -33.03 4.65
CA ARG A 514 4.96 -33.64 4.97
C ARG A 514 4.05 -32.68 5.71
N LYS A 515 2.73 -32.83 5.53
CA LYS A 515 1.74 -32.10 6.33
C LYS A 515 1.85 -32.53 7.79
N GLN A 516 2.17 -31.61 8.68
CA GLN A 516 2.17 -31.82 10.11
C GLN A 516 0.93 -31.15 10.72
N CYS A 517 0.19 -31.87 11.55
CA CYS A 517 -0.99 -31.37 12.24
C CYS A 517 -0.75 -31.31 13.74
N PHE A 518 -1.28 -30.29 14.40
CA PHE A 518 -1.23 -30.16 15.86
C PHE A 518 -2.42 -29.35 16.37
N THR A 519 -2.64 -29.39 17.69
CA THR A 519 -3.74 -28.67 18.35
C THR A 519 -3.18 -27.71 19.38
N LYS A 520 -3.69 -26.48 19.40
CA LYS A 520 -3.30 -25.40 20.32
C LYS A 520 -4.52 -24.77 20.95
N GLU A 521 -4.37 -24.22 22.15
CA GLU A 521 -5.46 -23.62 22.92
C GLU A 521 -5.05 -22.24 23.40
N ILE A 522 -5.79 -21.22 22.96
CA ILE A 522 -5.51 -19.83 23.29
C ILE A 522 -6.65 -19.30 24.13
N LEU A 523 -6.33 -18.80 25.31
CA LEU A 523 -7.30 -18.36 26.30
C LEU A 523 -7.33 -16.84 26.41
N PHE A 524 -8.44 -16.30 26.89
CA PHE A 524 -8.45 -14.93 27.36
C PHE A 524 -7.53 -14.79 28.58
N GLY A 525 -6.72 -13.73 28.60
CA GLY A 525 -5.68 -13.54 29.61
C GLY A 525 -4.27 -13.98 29.17
N ASP A 526 -4.14 -14.75 28.08
CA ASP A 526 -2.82 -15.15 27.56
C ASP A 526 -2.02 -13.92 27.09
N SER A 527 -0.72 -13.87 27.38
CA SER A 527 0.14 -12.76 26.95
C SER A 527 0.43 -12.80 25.45
N CYS A 528 0.90 -11.69 24.89
CA CYS A 528 1.41 -11.64 23.50
C CYS A 528 2.44 -12.75 23.22
N GLN A 529 3.30 -13.05 24.19
CA GLN A 529 4.33 -14.09 24.10
C GLN A 529 3.73 -15.49 24.10
N ASP A 530 2.73 -15.76 24.93
CA ASP A 530 2.05 -17.05 24.97
C ASP A 530 1.36 -17.34 23.64
N VAL A 531 0.62 -16.36 23.10
CA VAL A 531 -0.04 -16.49 21.79
C VAL A 531 0.98 -16.71 20.67
N THR A 532 2.06 -15.93 20.65
CA THR A 532 3.13 -16.06 19.64
C THR A 532 3.85 -17.41 19.76
N THR A 533 4.02 -17.94 20.97
CA THR A 533 4.63 -19.26 21.18
C THR A 533 3.75 -20.38 20.64
N GLN A 534 2.42 -20.20 20.71
CA GLN A 534 1.47 -21.20 20.23
C GLN A 534 1.23 -21.14 18.71
N LEU A 535 1.10 -19.93 18.15
CA LEU A 535 0.73 -19.70 16.75
C LEU A 535 1.89 -19.28 15.84
N GLY A 536 3.02 -18.91 16.40
CA GLY A 536 4.09 -18.21 15.69
C GLY A 536 3.82 -16.72 15.52
N ALA A 537 4.68 -16.07 14.73
CA ALA A 537 4.58 -14.64 14.46
C ALA A 537 3.31 -14.30 13.67
N PRO A 538 2.60 -13.21 14.01
CA PRO A 538 1.45 -12.76 13.23
C PRO A 538 1.87 -12.27 11.84
N ASN A 539 0.98 -12.36 10.86
CA ASN A 539 1.24 -11.85 9.51
C ASN A 539 1.32 -10.32 9.50
N ARG A 540 0.54 -9.66 10.37
CA ARG A 540 0.55 -8.20 10.53
C ARG A 540 0.25 -7.83 11.98
N ILE A 541 0.87 -6.74 12.43
CA ILE A 541 0.58 -6.10 13.72
C ILE A 541 -0.02 -4.73 13.44
N PHE A 542 -1.16 -4.44 14.07
CA PHE A 542 -1.82 -3.15 13.96
C PHE A 542 -2.03 -2.53 15.34
N PHE A 543 -1.65 -1.26 15.49
CA PHE A 543 -1.81 -0.51 16.74
C PHE A 543 -3.04 0.38 16.63
N LYS A 544 -3.96 0.24 17.57
CA LYS A 544 -5.20 1.01 17.61
C LYS A 544 -4.90 2.48 17.96
N SER A 545 -4.66 3.32 16.94
CA SER A 545 -4.30 4.73 17.10
C SER A 545 -5.51 5.64 17.37
N GLU A 546 -6.66 5.32 16.78
CA GLU A 546 -7.89 6.09 16.90
C GLU A 546 -8.96 5.31 17.67
N ASP A 547 -9.47 5.95 18.71
CA ASP A 547 -10.70 5.51 19.36
C ASP A 547 -11.70 6.67 19.24
N LYS A 548 -12.51 6.61 18.18
CA LYS A 548 -13.50 7.63 17.84
C LYS A 548 -14.58 7.78 18.92
N MET A 549 -14.66 6.86 19.88
CA MET A 549 -15.55 6.91 21.04
C MET A 549 -14.92 7.57 22.27
N LYS A 550 -13.61 7.85 22.28
CA LYS A 550 -12.94 8.62 23.37
C LYS A 550 -13.58 9.99 23.59
N ILE A 551 -14.23 10.57 22.59
CA ILE A 551 -14.97 11.84 22.70
C ILE A 551 -16.13 11.79 23.71
N HIS A 552 -16.63 10.60 24.04
CA HIS A 552 -17.72 10.39 25.00
C HIS A 552 -17.23 9.98 26.41
N SER A 553 -15.95 9.65 26.57
CA SER A 553 -15.37 9.34 27.88
C SER A 553 -15.16 10.61 28.72
N SER A 554 -15.26 10.54 30.05
CA SER A 554 -15.02 11.71 30.93
C SER A 554 -13.60 12.26 30.74
N SER A 555 -13.43 13.58 30.87
CA SER A 555 -12.17 14.29 30.60
C SER A 555 -10.97 13.76 31.40
N VAL A 556 -11.21 13.22 32.60
CA VAL A 556 -10.19 12.61 33.47
C VAL A 556 -9.69 11.27 32.93
N ASN A 557 -10.59 10.43 32.39
CA ASN A 557 -10.21 9.15 31.77
C ASN A 557 -9.50 9.33 30.41
N ARG A 558 -9.82 10.41 29.67
CA ARG A 558 -9.12 10.75 28.41
C ARG A 558 -7.62 11.02 28.61
N GLN A 559 -7.25 11.68 29.70
CA GLN A 559 -5.85 12.05 29.96
C GLN A 559 -5.00 10.86 30.44
N ALA A 560 -5.58 9.89 31.15
CA ALA A 560 -4.87 8.70 31.65
C ALA A 560 -4.67 7.60 30.58
N GLN A 561 -5.59 7.47 29.61
CA GLN A 561 -5.55 6.43 28.57
C GLN A 561 -4.85 6.84 27.25
N SER A 562 -4.33 8.07 27.12
CA SER A 562 -3.76 8.56 25.85
C SER A 562 -2.32 8.08 25.56
N LYS A 563 -1.65 7.39 26.50
CA LYS A 563 -0.23 7.02 26.35
C LYS A 563 0.03 5.67 25.68
N ARG A 564 -0.96 4.78 25.55
CA ARG A 564 -0.77 3.43 24.99
C ARG A 564 -1.99 2.99 24.17
N SER A 565 -1.74 2.33 23.04
CA SER A 565 -2.73 1.78 22.12
C SER A 565 -2.82 0.27 22.25
N ASP A 566 -4.03 -0.27 22.12
CA ASP A 566 -4.24 -1.72 22.03
C ASP A 566 -3.59 -2.26 20.76
N ILE A 567 -3.24 -3.55 20.79
CA ILE A 567 -2.45 -4.19 19.73
C ILE A 567 -3.25 -5.33 19.12
N PHE A 568 -3.39 -5.33 17.81
CA PHE A 568 -3.94 -6.44 17.03
C PHE A 568 -2.82 -7.28 16.44
N PHE A 569 -2.90 -8.59 16.65
CA PHE A 569 -2.16 -9.59 15.89
C PHE A 569 -3.10 -10.20 14.87
N ASN A 570 -2.79 -10.02 13.59
CA ASN A 570 -3.59 -10.53 12.48
C ASN A 570 -2.96 -11.82 11.94
N TYR A 571 -3.71 -12.92 11.97
CA TYR A 571 -3.32 -14.22 11.42
C TYR A 571 -4.19 -14.51 10.19
N PHE A 572 -3.75 -14.02 9.01
CA PHE A 572 -4.53 -14.06 7.77
C PHE A 572 -4.86 -15.48 7.33
N THR A 573 -3.91 -16.42 7.42
CA THR A 573 -4.10 -17.83 7.05
C THR A 573 -4.98 -18.61 8.00
N LEU A 574 -5.19 -18.10 9.23
CA LEU A 574 -6.10 -18.69 10.21
C LEU A 574 -7.50 -18.07 10.15
N GLY A 575 -7.63 -16.88 9.53
CA GLY A 575 -8.86 -16.10 9.58
C GLY A 575 -9.14 -15.53 10.98
N ILE A 576 -8.11 -15.28 11.79
CA ILE A 576 -8.25 -14.89 13.19
C ILE A 576 -7.46 -13.60 13.46
N ASP A 577 -8.09 -12.65 14.15
CA ASP A 577 -7.38 -11.55 14.82
C ASP A 577 -7.46 -11.70 16.33
N VAL A 578 -6.34 -11.42 17.00
CA VAL A 578 -6.23 -11.39 18.46
C VAL A 578 -5.92 -9.97 18.90
N LEU A 579 -6.78 -9.42 19.77
CA LEU A 579 -6.59 -8.09 20.34
C LEU A 579 -6.05 -8.19 21.76
N PHE A 580 -4.95 -7.51 22.01
CA PHE A 580 -4.29 -7.40 23.30
C PHE A 580 -4.55 -6.05 23.94
N ASP A 581 -4.79 -6.06 25.25
CA ASP A 581 -4.87 -4.84 26.05
C ASP A 581 -3.50 -4.15 26.13
N ALA A 582 -3.46 -2.86 25.81
CA ALA A 582 -2.25 -2.05 25.87
C ALA A 582 -1.57 -2.04 27.26
N ARG A 583 -2.36 -2.19 28.34
CA ARG A 583 -1.87 -2.12 29.72
C ARG A 583 -1.29 -3.44 30.19
N THR A 584 -2.08 -4.50 30.09
CA THR A 584 -1.74 -5.83 30.63
C THR A 584 -1.01 -6.70 29.61
N GLN A 585 -1.04 -6.34 28.32
CA GLN A 585 -0.50 -7.14 27.21
C GLN A 585 -1.11 -8.53 27.13
N THR A 586 -2.34 -8.69 27.64
CA THR A 586 -3.08 -9.95 27.62
C THR A 586 -4.21 -9.92 26.60
N CYS A 587 -4.53 -11.08 26.04
CA CYS A 587 -5.61 -11.29 25.11
C CYS A 587 -6.96 -10.92 25.74
N LYS A 588 -7.70 -10.01 25.10
CA LYS A 588 -9.03 -9.57 25.55
C LYS A 588 -10.16 -9.87 24.57
N LYS A 589 -9.83 -10.08 23.29
CA LYS A 589 -10.82 -10.26 22.23
C LYS A 589 -10.26 -11.09 21.07
N PHE A 590 -11.10 -11.95 20.53
CA PHE A 590 -10.86 -12.68 19.28
C PHE A 590 -11.84 -12.21 18.20
N ILE A 591 -11.39 -12.12 16.96
CA ILE A 591 -12.25 -11.87 15.79
C ILE A 591 -12.03 -13.01 14.80
N LEU A 592 -13.11 -13.68 14.41
CA LEU A 592 -13.11 -14.82 13.50
C LEU A 592 -13.75 -14.40 12.18
N HIS A 593 -13.00 -14.45 11.08
CA HIS A 593 -13.44 -14.00 9.75
C HIS A 593 -13.90 -15.16 8.88
N THR A 594 -15.03 -15.03 8.20
CA THR A 594 -15.57 -16.09 7.31
C THR A 594 -15.15 -15.94 5.85
N ASN A 595 -14.57 -14.80 5.47
CA ASN A 595 -14.06 -14.50 4.13
C ASN A 595 -15.08 -14.70 2.99
N TYR A 596 -16.34 -14.24 3.16
CA TYR A 596 -17.30 -14.23 2.05
C TYR A 596 -16.94 -13.17 1.00
N PRO A 597 -17.12 -13.47 -0.31
CA PRO A 597 -17.03 -12.44 -1.34
C PRO A 597 -18.15 -11.42 -1.17
N GLY A 598 -17.88 -10.16 -1.56
CA GLY A 598 -18.76 -9.03 -1.28
C GLY A 598 -18.60 -8.45 0.13
N HIS A 599 -17.66 -8.95 0.95
CA HIS A 599 -17.24 -8.29 2.18
C HIS A 599 -15.97 -7.45 1.95
N PHE A 600 -15.80 -6.38 2.71
CA PHE A 600 -14.64 -5.49 2.61
C PHE A 600 -13.30 -6.19 2.83
N ASN A 601 -13.24 -7.17 3.72
CA ASN A 601 -12.03 -7.95 4.04
C ASN A 601 -11.86 -9.18 3.14
N PHE A 602 -12.70 -9.36 2.12
CA PHE A 602 -12.56 -10.49 1.21
C PHE A 602 -11.16 -10.52 0.59
N ASN A 603 -10.59 -11.72 0.45
CA ASN A 603 -9.23 -11.97 -0.06
C ASN A 603 -8.09 -11.54 0.89
N MET A 604 -8.38 -10.87 2.02
CA MET A 604 -7.37 -10.57 3.04
C MET A 604 -7.14 -11.74 3.99
N TYR A 605 -8.19 -12.52 4.28
CA TYR A 605 -8.14 -13.66 5.20
C TYR A 605 -8.46 -14.97 4.48
N HIS A 606 -8.04 -16.07 5.08
CA HIS A 606 -8.65 -17.38 4.84
C HIS A 606 -9.92 -17.49 5.69
N ARG A 607 -10.86 -18.33 5.27
CA ARG A 607 -12.06 -18.63 6.06
C ARG A 607 -11.65 -19.30 7.38
N CYS A 608 -12.11 -18.74 8.49
CA CYS A 608 -12.00 -19.37 9.80
C CYS A 608 -13.12 -20.41 9.96
N GLU A 609 -12.76 -21.70 9.95
CA GLU A 609 -13.67 -22.83 10.16
C GLU A 609 -14.07 -22.96 11.64
N PHE A 610 -14.73 -21.93 12.17
CA PHE A 610 -15.15 -21.90 13.57
C PHE A 610 -16.43 -22.69 13.81
N GLN A 611 -16.57 -23.23 15.03
CA GLN A 611 -17.76 -23.91 15.49
C GLN A 611 -17.97 -23.72 16.99
N PHE A 612 -19.22 -23.45 17.40
CA PHE A 612 -19.63 -23.44 18.79
C PHE A 612 -21.13 -23.64 18.96
N GLN A 613 -21.58 -23.89 20.19
CA GLN A 613 -22.98 -24.12 20.53
C GLN A 613 -23.53 -23.03 21.45
N LEU A 614 -24.75 -22.57 21.18
CA LEU A 614 -25.51 -21.66 22.02
C LEU A 614 -26.79 -22.36 22.52
N GLN A 615 -27.15 -22.13 23.79
CA GLN A 615 -28.41 -22.58 24.34
C GLN A 615 -29.48 -21.49 24.16
N PRO A 616 -30.70 -21.83 23.71
CA PRO A 616 -31.81 -20.88 23.64
C PRO A 616 -32.18 -20.33 25.03
N GLU A 617 -32.62 -19.07 25.11
CA GLU A 617 -33.13 -18.51 26.36
C GLU A 617 -34.51 -19.10 26.71
N ARG A 618 -34.70 -19.48 27.97
CA ARG A 618 -36.02 -19.84 28.51
C ARG A 618 -36.87 -18.57 28.59
N SER A 619 -37.97 -18.50 27.86
CA SER A 619 -39.00 -17.49 28.11
C SER A 619 -39.55 -17.68 29.52
N LEU A 620 -39.32 -16.71 30.41
CA LEU A 620 -39.87 -16.70 31.78
C LEU A 620 -41.38 -16.41 31.82
N ASP A 621 -41.99 -16.07 30.69
CA ASP A 621 -43.43 -15.86 30.59
C ASP A 621 -44.15 -17.16 30.23
N GLY A 622 -44.90 -17.69 31.20
CA GLY A 622 -45.87 -18.74 30.98
C GLY A 622 -46.97 -18.27 30.02
N GLY A 623 -46.78 -18.51 28.73
CA GLY A 623 -47.72 -18.15 27.68
C GLY A 623 -47.67 -19.15 26.53
N SER A 624 -48.59 -20.10 26.55
CA SER A 624 -48.76 -21.21 25.61
C SER A 624 -48.70 -20.79 24.13
N ARG A 625 -47.60 -21.09 23.45
CA ARG A 625 -47.58 -21.34 21.99
C ARG A 625 -46.51 -22.39 21.64
N ALA A 626 -46.69 -23.61 22.13
CA ALA A 626 -46.01 -24.78 21.59
C ALA A 626 -46.81 -25.30 20.39
N SER A 627 -46.32 -25.02 19.18
CA SER A 627 -46.69 -25.76 17.99
C SER A 627 -45.96 -27.11 18.03
N TYR A 628 -46.72 -28.19 17.93
CA TYR A 628 -46.29 -29.58 17.81
C TYR A 628 -45.16 -29.74 16.76
N GLY A 629 -44.00 -30.33 17.12
CA GLY A 629 -43.10 -30.91 16.12
C GLY A 629 -41.61 -31.07 16.44
N ASP A 630 -40.96 -30.13 17.15
CA ASP A 630 -39.51 -30.19 17.40
C ASP A 630 -39.20 -29.86 18.87
N SER A 631 -38.33 -30.66 19.48
CA SER A 631 -37.91 -30.50 20.88
C SER A 631 -37.28 -29.11 21.11
N PRO A 632 -37.83 -28.24 21.98
CA PRO A 632 -37.40 -26.84 22.13
C PRO A 632 -36.06 -26.65 22.88
N ASP A 633 -35.40 -27.73 23.31
CA ASP A 633 -34.23 -27.69 24.20
C ASP A 633 -32.89 -28.04 23.52
N SER A 634 -32.84 -28.24 22.20
CA SER A 634 -31.59 -28.60 21.52
C SER A 634 -30.65 -27.39 21.33
N PRO A 635 -29.35 -27.51 21.68
CA PRO A 635 -28.39 -26.43 21.49
C PRO A 635 -28.15 -26.16 20.00
N ILE A 636 -28.09 -24.88 19.63
CA ILE A 636 -27.90 -24.44 18.26
C ILE A 636 -26.41 -24.41 17.96
N THR A 637 -26.00 -25.14 16.93
CA THR A 637 -24.61 -25.13 16.46
C THR A 637 -24.42 -24.01 15.45
N ILE A 638 -23.51 -23.10 15.75
CA ILE A 638 -23.13 -21.98 14.87
C ILE A 638 -21.75 -22.27 14.29
N ASN A 639 -21.62 -22.05 12.99
CA ASN A 639 -20.38 -22.20 12.24
C ASN A 639 -20.23 -21.09 11.18
N ALA A 640 -19.15 -21.16 10.40
CA ALA A 640 -18.86 -20.19 9.33
C ALA A 640 -19.91 -20.14 8.19
N TYR A 641 -20.82 -21.11 8.13
CA TYR A 641 -21.84 -21.28 7.09
C TYR A 641 -23.25 -20.94 7.56
N SER A 642 -23.45 -20.75 8.86
CA SER A 642 -24.73 -20.41 9.46
C SER A 642 -25.26 -19.07 8.93
N LYS A 643 -26.58 -18.99 8.71
CA LYS A 643 -27.25 -17.75 8.30
C LYS A 643 -27.78 -17.00 9.52
N TRP A 644 -27.75 -15.68 9.45
CA TRP A 644 -28.23 -14.84 10.53
C TRP A 644 -29.71 -15.07 10.85
N ASN A 645 -30.57 -15.24 9.84
CA ASN A 645 -32.01 -15.44 10.05
C ASN A 645 -32.32 -16.68 10.90
N GLU A 646 -31.54 -17.76 10.75
CA GLU A 646 -31.70 -19.00 11.52
C GLU A 646 -31.28 -18.77 12.97
N ILE A 647 -30.19 -18.02 13.19
CA ILE A 647 -29.67 -17.66 14.52
C ILE A 647 -30.64 -16.71 15.23
N SER A 648 -31.10 -15.66 14.55
CA SER A 648 -31.98 -14.63 15.10
C SER A 648 -33.40 -15.12 15.35
N ALA A 649 -33.84 -16.17 14.66
CA ALA A 649 -35.15 -16.78 14.91
C ALA A 649 -35.19 -17.54 16.25
N ALA A 650 -34.04 -18.05 16.68
CA ALA A 650 -33.93 -18.93 17.83
C ALA A 650 -33.27 -18.28 19.06
N MET A 651 -32.78 -17.05 18.91
CA MET A 651 -32.21 -16.24 19.98
C MET A 651 -32.88 -14.86 19.98
N VAL A 652 -32.82 -14.16 21.12
CA VAL A 652 -33.25 -12.76 21.21
C VAL A 652 -32.00 -11.86 21.18
N PRO A 653 -31.44 -11.52 20.00
CA PRO A 653 -30.32 -10.59 19.90
C PRO A 653 -30.76 -9.15 20.19
N SER A 654 -29.79 -8.24 20.31
CA SER A 654 -30.05 -6.82 20.51
C SER A 654 -31.05 -6.25 19.49
N GLU A 655 -32.10 -5.56 19.97
CA GLU A 655 -33.21 -5.05 19.14
C GLU A 655 -32.77 -4.11 18.01
N ARG A 656 -31.67 -3.37 18.21
CA ARG A 656 -31.14 -2.42 17.22
C ARG A 656 -29.69 -2.76 16.86
N PRO A 657 -29.39 -3.16 15.60
CA PRO A 657 -28.02 -3.39 15.18
C PRO A 657 -27.23 -2.08 15.07
N VAL A 658 -25.93 -2.17 15.30
CA VAL A 658 -25.01 -1.08 14.95
C VAL A 658 -24.65 -1.22 13.46
N VAL A 659 -24.92 -0.17 12.69
CA VAL A 659 -24.57 -0.14 11.26
C VAL A 659 -23.11 0.26 11.11
N LEU A 660 -22.34 -0.56 10.41
CA LEU A 660 -20.94 -0.31 10.13
C LEU A 660 -20.75 0.21 8.71
N HIS A 661 -20.27 1.45 8.61
CA HIS A 661 -19.78 2.04 7.37
C HIS A 661 -18.25 2.08 7.37
N ARG A 662 -17.64 1.22 6.55
CA ARG A 662 -16.20 1.28 6.28
C ARG A 662 -15.92 2.35 5.21
N ALA A 663 -15.79 3.60 5.63
CA ALA A 663 -15.28 4.67 4.77
C ALA A 663 -13.83 4.96 5.21
N SER A 664 -12.86 4.58 4.38
CA SER A 664 -11.44 4.82 4.63
C SER A 664 -11.14 6.33 4.65
N SER A 665 -10.21 6.76 5.51
CA SER A 665 -9.62 8.12 5.45
C SER A 665 -8.78 8.35 4.18
N THR A 666 -8.48 7.29 3.43
CA THR A 666 -7.69 7.27 2.19
C THR A 666 -8.55 6.96 0.96
N ASN A 667 -9.60 7.74 0.70
CA ASN A 667 -10.32 7.85 -0.60
C ASN A 667 -10.78 6.55 -1.32
N THR A 668 -10.75 5.37 -0.69
CA THR A 668 -11.32 4.13 -1.20
C THR A 668 -12.68 3.91 -0.53
N ALA A 669 -13.74 4.38 -1.17
CA ALA A 669 -15.10 4.08 -0.74
C ALA A 669 -15.32 2.56 -0.79
N ASN A 670 -15.76 1.96 0.30
CA ASN A 670 -16.13 0.54 0.32
C ASN A 670 -17.26 0.29 -0.71
N PRO A 671 -17.01 -0.52 -1.76
CA PRO A 671 -17.97 -0.70 -2.85
C PRO A 671 -19.15 -1.59 -2.45
N PHE A 672 -19.05 -2.36 -1.36
CA PHE A 672 -20.03 -3.37 -0.98
C PHE A 672 -21.10 -2.89 0.01
N GLY A 673 -21.06 -1.61 0.40
CA GLY A 673 -22.00 -1.04 1.35
C GLY A 673 -21.71 -1.41 2.82
N SER A 674 -22.68 -1.18 3.69
CA SER A 674 -22.57 -1.34 5.14
C SER A 674 -22.95 -2.74 5.61
N THR A 675 -22.44 -3.13 6.78
CA THR A 675 -22.81 -4.38 7.48
C THR A 675 -23.50 -4.06 8.80
N PHE A 676 -24.20 -5.04 9.38
CA PHE A 676 -24.96 -4.90 10.61
C PHE A 676 -24.34 -5.71 11.74
N CYS A 677 -24.04 -5.07 12.86
CA CYS A 677 -23.47 -5.74 14.03
C CYS A 677 -24.55 -5.97 15.09
N TYR A 678 -24.78 -7.22 15.46
CA TYR A 678 -25.73 -7.63 16.49
C TYR A 678 -24.98 -8.19 17.70
N GLY A 679 -25.32 -7.71 18.89
CA GLY A 679 -24.75 -8.19 20.15
C GLY A 679 -25.60 -9.30 20.76
N TYR A 680 -24.97 -10.36 21.23
CA TYR A 680 -25.60 -11.42 22.02
C TYR A 680 -24.59 -11.97 23.05
N GLN A 681 -24.93 -11.93 24.34
CA GLN A 681 -24.02 -12.32 25.42
C GLN A 681 -22.64 -11.63 25.26
N ASP A 682 -21.56 -12.39 25.21
CA ASP A 682 -20.17 -11.99 25.01
C ASP A 682 -19.71 -12.11 23.55
N ILE A 683 -20.66 -12.11 22.60
CA ILE A 683 -20.44 -12.31 21.17
C ILE A 683 -21.04 -11.14 20.39
N ILE A 684 -20.37 -10.73 19.32
CA ILE A 684 -20.93 -9.85 18.29
C ILE A 684 -20.89 -10.58 16.95
N PHE A 685 -22.02 -10.57 16.26
CA PHE A 685 -22.16 -11.06 14.90
C PHE A 685 -22.16 -9.88 13.94
N GLU A 686 -21.19 -9.82 13.03
CA GLU A 686 -21.21 -8.92 11.88
C GLU A 686 -21.90 -9.62 10.72
N VAL A 687 -23.00 -9.05 10.24
CA VAL A 687 -23.89 -9.65 9.26
C VAL A 687 -23.92 -8.81 7.98
N MET A 688 -23.75 -9.47 6.85
CA MET A 688 -23.84 -8.88 5.52
C MET A 688 -25.30 -8.71 5.08
N PRO A 689 -25.59 -7.85 4.08
CA PRO A 689 -26.94 -7.67 3.55
C PRO A 689 -27.61 -8.95 3.03
N ASN A 690 -26.83 -9.96 2.64
CA ASN A 690 -27.32 -11.27 2.19
C ASN A 690 -27.54 -12.27 3.35
N ASN A 691 -27.56 -11.82 4.61
CA ASN A 691 -27.74 -12.60 5.84
C ASN A 691 -26.62 -13.61 6.15
N HIS A 692 -25.49 -13.57 5.43
CA HIS A 692 -24.30 -14.32 5.83
C HIS A 692 -23.52 -13.57 6.92
N ILE A 693 -22.91 -14.33 7.82
CA ILE A 693 -22.06 -13.80 8.89
C ILE A 693 -20.69 -13.51 8.28
N ALA A 694 -20.25 -12.26 8.30
CA ALA A 694 -18.93 -11.84 7.85
C ALA A 694 -17.85 -12.10 8.89
N SER A 695 -18.15 -11.81 10.15
CA SER A 695 -17.23 -12.04 11.25
C SER A 695 -17.96 -12.28 12.56
N VAL A 696 -17.30 -13.00 13.47
CA VAL A 696 -17.76 -13.21 14.84
C VAL A 696 -16.69 -12.67 15.78
N THR A 697 -17.06 -11.72 16.63
CA THR A 697 -16.18 -11.20 17.67
C THR A 697 -16.55 -11.82 19.03
N LEU A 698 -15.54 -12.30 19.75
CA LEU A 698 -15.68 -12.90 21.08
C LEU A 698 -14.97 -12.07 22.15
N TYR A 699 -15.59 -11.96 23.32
CA TYR A 699 -15.06 -11.19 24.46
C TYR A 699 -14.81 -12.07 25.67
N GLY A 700 -13.72 -11.80 26.39
CA GLY A 700 -13.50 -12.36 27.72
C GLY A 700 -14.34 -11.60 28.75
N MET A 701 -15.31 -12.26 29.38
CA MET A 701 -16.00 -11.69 30.54
C MET A 701 -15.16 -11.85 31.81
N THR A 702 -14.76 -10.75 32.44
CA THR A 702 -14.44 -10.76 33.87
C THR A 702 -15.74 -10.98 34.67
N PRO A 703 -15.76 -11.87 35.69
CA PRO A 703 -16.98 -12.13 36.45
C PRO A 703 -17.48 -10.84 37.10
N ALA A 704 -18.68 -10.41 36.71
CA ALA A 704 -19.34 -9.23 37.24
C ALA A 704 -19.82 -9.48 38.68
N LYS A 705 -19.68 -8.48 39.55
CA LYS A 705 -20.44 -8.44 40.81
C LYS A 705 -21.94 -8.23 40.50
N PRO A 706 -22.85 -8.86 41.26
CA PRO A 706 -24.28 -8.93 40.96
C PRO A 706 -25.04 -7.67 41.42
N SER A 707 -24.67 -6.51 40.90
CA SER A 707 -25.45 -5.28 41.06
C SER A 707 -25.02 -4.29 39.98
N ASP A 708 -25.81 -4.15 38.92
CA ASP A 708 -26.01 -2.91 38.16
C ASP A 708 -26.67 -3.26 36.82
N ASP A 709 -27.96 -2.99 36.65
CA ASP A 709 -28.74 -3.11 35.40
C ASP A 709 -28.28 -2.15 34.26
N ILE A 710 -27.01 -1.73 34.27
CA ILE A 710 -26.38 -0.82 33.31
C ILE A 710 -25.76 -1.59 32.11
N TRP A 711 -25.87 -2.93 32.10
CA TRP A 711 -25.14 -3.86 31.22
C TRP A 711 -25.43 -3.78 29.73
N GLN A 712 -26.59 -3.30 29.28
CA GLN A 712 -26.89 -3.18 27.85
C GLN A 712 -26.21 -1.96 27.19
N HIS A 713 -25.98 -0.88 27.95
CA HIS A 713 -25.37 0.34 27.41
C HIS A 713 -23.84 0.24 27.25
N HIS A 714 -23.15 -0.50 28.11
CA HIS A 714 -21.70 -0.71 27.98
C HIS A 714 -21.32 -1.63 26.79
N LYS A 715 -22.13 -2.65 26.47
CA LYS A 715 -21.87 -3.53 25.32
C LYS A 715 -22.07 -2.82 23.97
N MET A 716 -23.03 -1.90 23.86
CA MET A 716 -23.16 -1.05 22.66
C MET A 716 -21.98 -0.08 22.48
N GLN A 717 -21.32 0.34 23.56
CA GLN A 717 -20.08 1.13 23.48
C GLN A 717 -18.91 0.29 22.95
N ASP A 718 -18.80 -0.99 23.33
CA ASP A 718 -17.79 -1.92 22.83
C ASP A 718 -18.01 -2.38 21.38
N ILE A 719 -19.27 -2.49 20.93
CA ILE A 719 -19.60 -2.70 19.50
C ILE A 719 -19.03 -1.56 18.65
N ARG A 720 -19.08 -0.31 19.12
CA ARG A 720 -18.46 0.83 18.41
C ARG A 720 -16.92 0.83 18.45
N LEU A 721 -16.32 0.15 19.43
CA LEU A 721 -14.87 0.08 19.64
C LEU A 721 -14.17 -1.01 18.83
N THR A 722 -14.90 -1.99 18.30
CA THR A 722 -14.31 -3.17 17.61
C THR A 722 -14.05 -2.93 16.14
N VAL A 723 -14.75 -1.95 15.57
CA VAL A 723 -14.95 -1.86 14.13
C VAL A 723 -14.36 -0.58 13.53
N ALA A 724 -13.56 0.14 14.33
CA ALA A 724 -12.77 1.30 13.91
C ALA A 724 -11.29 0.93 13.80
#